data_AF-A0ABD3NW22-F1
#
_entry.id   AF-A0ABD3NW22-F1
#
_cell.length_a   1.000
_cell.length_b   1.000
_cell.length_c   1.000
_cell.angle_alpha   90.00
_cell.angle_beta   90.00
_cell.angle_gamma   90.00
#
_symmetry.space_group_name_H-M   'P 1'
#
loop_
_entity.id
_entity.type
_entity.pdbx_description
1 polymer ?
#
loop_
_entity_poly.entity_id
_entity_poly.type
_entity_poly.pdbx_seq_one_letter_code
_entity_poly.pdbx_strand_id
1 'polypeptide(L)'
;MNPRKDNLSSCSTIRRSEDALSSRPHYENNSLGSVWLAEFLSYEKSRKESIAKADLLNFSNLPGSTVHPHAAKHLAQLEYSQKQCANRVPDKDTHRLNELSKKARIKFQTKKGQKQILAPYVEANTKISRVLQRTKLKKNKEDMQAHQLNDFYKLAARETQAAIKIQSQYRRLLAAQYTRRLELEVRRATQIQSCARVFLAKKCLGALKAERGRATLARDLCIRMYIARCRRRKMIKQEYDAAVRCQSAVRMFFAKCMLHEKRLHHLHRVNRHRWKCLTIRLACSSLRTNFYARQIQCVVRRKLAKKRATSLFTLYSDAAVRIQCVWRCFSAKAYKDNIVYKATEDKRLNKIRVIASEKEYWKRRLENLTKPIELQHLNVIQVQKKQLELERSEKGEEIRALESHYDEQKELQRQLSPRTIAGGWEQQIQTNLKDTRERITEAKFDLLFRIQMRERRLENELELMTAARCDAKESLRHWSDWHESEQDRLWEFQRRHNREVEKKELRRSVVNEIMRWTVKHWMPSGKPDKRKALVKGTGGSGDRVQKLINAAKEKADEYQALQHAEHTFRPFQKMWDNLGVALSDLESKVTQTQKRHVHFVSTHDGAPTGQTDTLDEFDHSSRNPQRKSYPSKLPWKLLEKVRDERIEIAASLQPK
;
A
#
# COMPACT_ATOMS: atom_id res chain seq x y z
N MET A 1 42.13 0.32 -16.45
CA MET A 1 43.03 1.44 -16.72
C MET A 1 42.32 2.74 -16.37
N ASN A 2 42.78 3.38 -15.28
CA ASN A 2 42.61 4.81 -15.00
C ASN A 2 43.64 5.58 -15.87
N PRO A 3 43.50 6.89 -16.19
CA PRO A 3 43.39 7.93 -15.16
C PRO A 3 42.64 9.26 -15.46
N ARG A 4 42.21 9.88 -14.33
CA ARG A 4 42.24 11.30 -13.90
C ARG A 4 42.44 12.46 -14.90
N LYS A 5 41.62 13.51 -14.74
CA LYS A 5 41.92 14.88 -14.17
C LYS A 5 40.77 15.82 -14.57
N ASP A 6 39.99 16.39 -13.66
CA ASP A 6 40.20 17.53 -12.73
C ASP A 6 39.54 18.83 -13.25
N ASN A 7 38.78 19.46 -12.35
CA ASN A 7 38.62 20.90 -12.12
C ASN A 7 37.64 21.76 -12.95
N LEU A 8 36.54 22.17 -12.28
CA LEU A 8 36.26 23.54 -11.73
C LEU A 8 34.84 24.09 -11.97
N SER A 9 34.40 24.86 -10.94
CA SER A 9 33.36 25.91 -10.93
C SER A 9 31.90 25.46 -10.74
N SER A 10 31.03 26.08 -9.95
CA SER A 10 31.01 27.04 -8.82
C SER A 10 29.54 27.46 -8.61
N CYS A 11 29.18 27.98 -7.43
CA CYS A 11 27.93 28.71 -7.09
C CYS A 11 26.64 27.88 -6.90
N SER A 12 25.81 28.10 -5.89
CA SER A 12 25.79 29.11 -4.82
C SER A 12 24.80 28.67 -3.73
N THR A 13 25.23 28.73 -2.47
CA THR A 13 24.41 28.57 -1.26
C THR A 13 23.97 29.95 -0.78
N ILE A 14 22.66 30.17 -0.62
CA ILE A 14 22.12 31.36 0.07
C ILE A 14 21.93 31.00 1.55
N ARG A 15 22.88 31.41 2.38
CA ARG A 15 22.70 31.69 3.81
C ARG A 15 22.74 33.21 3.96
N ARG A 16 21.70 33.80 4.56
CA ARG A 16 21.78 35.15 5.13
C ARG A 16 22.09 35.03 6.62
N SER A 17 23.22 35.62 6.94
CA SER A 17 23.78 36.01 8.23
C SER A 17 23.18 37.35 8.70
N GLU A 18 23.76 37.83 9.80
CA GLU A 18 23.74 39.17 10.40
C GLU A 18 22.82 39.30 11.63
N ASP A 19 23.26 39.82 12.78
CA ASP A 19 24.56 40.29 13.29
C ASP A 19 24.35 40.50 14.81
N ALA A 20 25.22 40.07 15.73
CA ALA A 20 26.55 40.57 16.11
C ALA A 20 26.51 41.69 17.18
N LEU A 21 27.52 41.62 18.07
CA LEU A 21 28.03 42.67 18.98
C LEU A 21 27.29 42.81 20.32
N SER A 22 27.92 42.96 21.50
CA SER A 22 29.32 43.19 21.87
C SER A 22 29.43 43.12 23.41
N SER A 23 30.67 43.08 23.91
CA SER A 23 31.16 43.58 25.20
C SER A 23 31.29 42.61 26.38
N ARG A 24 32.55 42.15 26.57
CA ARG A 24 33.20 42.07 27.89
C ARG A 24 33.21 43.46 28.54
N PRO A 25 33.34 43.53 29.87
CA PRO A 25 34.57 44.15 30.37
C PRO A 25 35.21 43.48 31.59
N HIS A 26 36.54 43.65 31.66
CA HIS A 26 37.38 43.59 32.85
C HIS A 26 37.00 44.69 33.85
N TYR A 27 36.98 44.38 35.15
CA TYR A 27 37.82 45.00 36.20
C TYR A 27 37.55 44.30 37.54
N GLU A 28 38.60 43.75 38.14
CA GLU A 28 38.69 43.60 39.60
C GLU A 28 38.96 45.00 40.19
N ASN A 29 38.22 45.42 41.20
CA ASN A 29 38.76 46.08 42.40
C ASN A 29 37.69 46.44 43.44
N ASN A 30 38.14 46.33 44.69
CA ASN A 30 37.41 46.45 45.94
C ASN A 30 36.80 47.83 46.26
N SER A 31 35.90 47.78 47.24
CA SER A 31 35.71 48.77 48.32
C SER A 31 34.72 49.95 48.10
N LEU A 32 33.82 50.05 49.08
CA LEU A 32 33.05 51.23 49.52
C LEU A 32 31.92 51.78 48.61
N GLY A 33 31.85 51.46 47.32
CA GLY A 33 30.74 51.91 46.44
C GLY A 33 29.45 51.06 46.48
N SER A 34 29.51 49.81 46.96
CA SER A 34 28.42 48.84 46.80
C SER A 34 27.36 48.87 47.91
N VAL A 35 27.64 49.49 49.05
CA VAL A 35 26.67 49.58 50.17
C VAL A 35 25.59 50.61 49.84
N TRP A 36 25.98 51.78 49.33
CA TRP A 36 25.02 52.82 48.94
C TRP A 36 24.15 52.37 47.77
N LEU A 37 24.73 51.68 46.77
CA LEU A 37 23.94 51.16 45.64
C LEU A 37 23.00 50.02 46.09
N ALA A 38 23.42 49.16 47.03
CA ALA A 38 22.55 48.12 47.58
C ALA A 38 21.43 48.70 48.46
N GLU A 39 21.70 49.72 49.28
CA GLU A 39 20.69 50.43 50.06
C GLU A 39 19.76 51.23 49.17
N PHE A 40 20.27 51.92 48.15
CA PHE A 40 19.48 52.66 47.16
C PHE A 40 18.58 51.71 46.38
N LEU A 41 19.09 50.56 45.90
CA LEU A 41 18.28 49.53 45.24
C LEU A 41 17.27 48.87 46.19
N SER A 42 17.60 48.68 47.47
CA SER A 42 16.63 48.20 48.45
C SER A 42 15.54 49.23 48.75
N TYR A 43 15.90 50.51 48.78
CA TYR A 43 14.98 51.63 48.99
C TYR A 43 14.07 51.81 47.78
N GLU A 44 14.62 51.77 46.56
CA GLU A 44 13.85 51.78 45.30
C GLU A 44 12.89 50.60 45.22
N LYS A 45 13.33 49.40 45.62
CA LYS A 45 12.48 48.22 45.67
C LYS A 45 11.37 48.38 46.72
N SER A 46 11.68 48.88 47.91
CA SER A 46 10.69 49.11 48.97
C SER A 46 9.70 50.22 48.60
N ARG A 47 10.17 51.27 47.92
CA ARG A 47 9.33 52.36 47.36
C ARG A 47 8.43 51.85 46.25
N LYS A 48 8.93 51.03 45.31
CA LYS A 48 8.13 50.39 44.25
C LYS A 48 7.10 49.41 44.84
N GLU A 49 7.47 48.63 45.86
CA GLU A 49 6.52 47.77 46.58
C GLU A 49 5.47 48.58 47.34
N SER A 50 5.82 49.75 47.89
CA SER A 50 4.89 50.68 48.54
C SER A 50 3.92 51.31 47.55
N ILE A 51 4.40 51.72 46.37
CA ILE A 51 3.57 52.27 45.29
C ILE A 51 2.64 51.17 44.75
N ALA A 52 3.15 49.96 44.49
CA ALA A 52 2.33 48.84 44.06
C ALA A 52 1.27 48.44 45.10
N LYS A 53 1.59 48.53 46.40
CA LYS A 53 0.61 48.32 47.48
C LYS A 53 -0.44 49.43 47.54
N ALA A 54 -0.05 50.70 47.32
CA ALA A 54 -0.97 51.82 47.25
C ALA A 54 -1.91 51.73 46.02
N ASP A 55 -1.37 51.32 44.87
CA ASP A 55 -2.17 51.09 43.67
C ASP A 55 -3.14 49.92 43.86
N LEU A 56 -2.72 48.83 44.50
CA LEU A 56 -3.59 47.70 44.84
C LEU A 56 -4.71 48.06 45.85
N LEU A 57 -4.46 48.99 46.77
CA LEU A 57 -5.47 49.52 47.68
C LEU A 57 -6.55 50.34 46.96
N ASN A 58 -6.23 50.96 45.82
CA ASN A 58 -7.22 51.63 44.98
C ASN A 58 -8.12 50.63 44.24
N PHE A 59 -7.63 49.41 43.96
CA PHE A 59 -8.42 48.35 43.32
C PHE A 59 -9.33 47.57 44.29
N SER A 60 -9.06 47.56 45.60
CA SER A 60 -9.89 46.85 46.58
C SER A 60 -11.20 47.56 46.96
N ASN A 61 -11.35 48.85 46.61
CA ASN A 61 -12.50 49.68 46.98
C ASN A 61 -13.47 49.95 45.81
N LEU A 62 -13.28 49.30 44.66
CA LEU A 62 -14.21 49.40 43.54
C LEU A 62 -15.45 48.54 43.79
N PRO A 63 -16.67 49.11 43.80
CA PRO A 63 -17.90 48.35 44.00
C PRO A 63 -18.10 47.38 42.81
N GLY A 64 -17.99 46.08 43.06
CA GLY A 64 -18.21 45.03 42.06
C GLY A 64 -17.00 44.11 41.77
N SER A 65 -15.85 44.32 42.40
CA SER A 65 -14.71 43.39 42.28
C SER A 65 -14.95 42.10 43.08
N THR A 66 -15.41 41.03 42.42
CA THR A 66 -15.41 39.68 42.96
C THR A 66 -13.98 39.14 43.03
N VAL A 67 -13.34 39.34 44.18
CA VAL A 67 -12.01 38.80 44.45
C VAL A 67 -12.07 37.28 44.39
N HIS A 68 -11.28 36.68 43.49
CA HIS A 68 -11.18 35.23 43.31
C HIS A 68 -10.93 34.54 44.66
N PRO A 69 -11.63 33.45 45.01
CA PRO A 69 -11.66 32.88 46.37
C PRO A 69 -10.26 32.47 46.90
N HIS A 70 -9.33 32.17 46.00
CA HIS A 70 -7.94 31.89 46.35
C HIS A 70 -7.15 33.14 46.79
N ALA A 71 -7.43 34.31 46.21
CA ALA A 71 -6.83 35.59 46.59
C ALA A 71 -7.44 36.12 47.89
N ALA A 72 -8.75 35.94 48.08
CA ALA A 72 -9.44 36.27 49.34
C ALA A 72 -8.86 35.49 50.53
N LYS A 73 -8.54 34.20 50.34
CA LYS A 73 -7.92 33.35 51.36
C LYS A 73 -6.49 33.78 51.70
N HIS A 74 -5.73 34.26 50.71
CA HIS A 74 -4.37 34.76 50.90
C HIS A 74 -4.35 36.14 51.58
N LEU A 75 -5.29 37.02 51.24
CA LEU A 75 -5.46 38.33 51.89
C LEU A 75 -5.94 38.17 53.35
N ALA A 76 -6.86 37.23 53.62
CA ALA A 76 -7.29 36.90 54.98
C ALA A 76 -6.13 36.34 55.84
N GLN A 77 -5.21 35.57 55.26
CA GLN A 77 -3.99 35.10 55.95
C GLN A 77 -2.98 36.24 56.22
N LEU A 78 -2.91 37.23 55.33
CA LEU A 78 -2.06 38.41 55.53
C LEU A 78 -2.63 39.35 56.62
N GLU A 79 -3.94 39.56 56.65
CA GLU A 79 -4.60 40.32 57.73
C GLU A 79 -4.48 39.62 59.10
N TYR A 80 -4.57 38.29 59.12
CA TYR A 80 -4.35 37.50 60.35
C TYR A 80 -2.89 37.60 60.83
N SER A 81 -1.92 37.65 59.90
CA SER A 81 -0.49 37.78 60.22
C SER A 81 -0.11 39.22 60.66
N GLN A 82 -0.74 40.24 60.10
CA GLN A 82 -0.56 41.64 60.53
C GLN A 82 -1.19 41.92 61.91
N LYS A 83 -2.36 41.34 62.22
CA LYS A 83 -2.98 41.43 63.56
C LYS A 83 -2.16 40.72 64.65
N GLN A 84 -1.35 39.72 64.31
CA GLN A 84 -0.44 39.07 65.26
C GLN A 84 0.88 39.83 65.50
N CYS A 85 1.30 40.73 64.60
CA CYS A 85 2.52 41.53 64.78
C CYS A 85 2.29 42.89 65.49
N ALA A 86 1.04 43.39 65.55
CA ALA A 86 0.70 44.63 66.24
C ALA A 86 0.57 44.50 67.78
N ASN A 87 0.54 43.28 68.33
CA ASN A 87 0.36 43.02 69.78
C ASN A 87 1.67 42.65 70.52
N ARG A 88 2.84 43.01 69.98
CA ARG A 88 4.13 42.84 70.68
C ARG A 88 4.94 44.14 70.69
N VAL A 89 4.39 45.16 71.32
CA VAL A 89 5.21 46.23 71.94
C VAL A 89 5.11 46.02 73.46
N PRO A 90 6.23 45.84 74.19
CA PRO A 90 6.18 45.64 75.63
C PRO A 90 5.77 46.94 76.34
N ASP A 91 4.58 46.93 76.91
CA ASP A 91 3.96 48.02 77.70
C ASP A 91 4.64 48.25 79.07
N LYS A 92 5.93 47.95 79.19
CA LYS A 92 6.70 48.00 80.45
C LYS A 92 7.66 49.19 80.56
N ASP A 93 7.95 49.90 79.47
CA ASP A 93 8.88 51.03 79.50
C ASP A 93 8.19 52.40 79.63
N THR A 94 6.93 52.53 79.20
CA THR A 94 6.09 53.73 79.38
C THR A 94 5.67 53.94 80.84
N HIS A 95 5.44 52.86 81.60
CA HIS A 95 5.07 52.94 83.02
C HIS A 95 6.27 53.24 83.94
N ARG A 96 7.49 52.87 83.52
CA ARG A 96 8.73 53.05 84.30
C ARG A 96 9.31 54.46 84.16
N LEU A 97 9.12 55.11 83.01
CA LEU A 97 9.46 56.52 82.78
C LEU A 97 8.50 57.48 83.52
N ASN A 98 7.21 57.14 83.64
CA ASN A 98 6.24 57.92 84.43
C ASN A 98 6.41 57.78 85.96
N GLU A 99 6.92 56.64 86.45
CA GLU A 99 7.28 56.45 87.86
C GLU A 99 8.54 57.22 88.27
N LEU A 100 9.54 57.33 87.40
CA LEU A 100 10.77 58.11 87.65
C LEU A 100 10.53 59.62 87.54
N SER A 101 9.59 60.05 86.68
CA SER A 101 9.10 61.42 86.58
C SER A 101 8.38 61.89 87.87
N LYS A 102 7.59 61.02 88.51
CA LYS A 102 6.90 61.33 89.78
C LYS A 102 7.82 61.30 91.02
N LYS A 103 8.90 60.53 91.01
CA LYS A 103 9.86 60.44 92.14
C LYS A 103 10.95 61.52 92.14
N ALA A 104 11.05 62.32 91.08
CA ALA A 104 12.01 63.43 90.97
C ALA A 104 11.47 64.82 91.43
N ARG A 105 10.19 64.94 91.84
CA ARG A 105 9.53 66.24 92.12
C ARG A 105 9.25 66.57 93.60
N ILE A 106 9.72 65.79 94.59
CA ILE A 106 9.35 65.99 96.02
C ILE A 106 10.55 66.15 96.99
N LYS A 107 11.79 66.37 96.54
CA LYS A 107 12.90 66.59 97.50
C LYS A 107 13.93 67.63 97.05
N PHE A 108 13.58 68.92 97.14
CA PHE A 108 14.55 70.03 97.26
C PHE A 108 13.89 71.27 97.88
N GLN A 109 14.11 71.48 99.18
CA GLN A 109 14.24 72.77 99.90
C GLN A 109 14.76 72.42 101.32
N THR A 110 16.08 72.27 101.53
CA THR A 110 17.02 73.26 102.11
C THR A 110 16.49 73.92 103.40
N LYS A 111 16.97 73.54 104.61
CA LYS A 111 18.25 73.85 105.31
C LYS A 111 18.34 75.27 105.94
N LYS A 112 18.94 75.27 107.15
CA LYS A 112 19.47 76.37 108.01
C LYS A 112 18.40 77.07 108.86
N GLY A 113 18.51 77.23 110.18
CA GLY A 113 19.66 77.33 111.07
C GLY A 113 19.71 78.75 111.64
N GLN A 114 19.20 78.99 112.86
CA GLN A 114 19.34 80.27 113.55
C GLN A 114 19.29 80.12 115.08
N LYS A 115 20.22 80.85 115.72
CA LYS A 115 20.48 80.97 117.15
C LYS A 115 19.46 81.90 117.84
N GLN A 116 19.33 81.70 119.15
CA GLN A 116 19.03 82.68 120.22
C GLN A 116 18.09 83.85 119.93
N ILE A 117 16.93 83.85 120.59
CA ILE A 117 16.24 85.07 121.04
C ILE A 117 15.78 84.83 122.49
N LEU A 118 16.51 85.45 123.43
CA LEU A 118 16.05 85.71 124.79
C LEU A 118 14.95 86.78 124.70
N ALA A 119 13.84 86.58 125.41
CA ALA A 119 12.69 87.49 125.41
C ALA A 119 13.00 88.80 126.19
N PRO A 120 12.77 89.99 125.60
CA PRO A 120 12.97 91.30 126.22
C PRO A 120 12.15 91.59 127.50
N TYR A 121 11.20 90.72 127.86
CA TYR A 121 10.29 90.90 128.98
C TYR A 121 10.89 90.51 130.35
N VAL A 122 11.94 89.69 130.37
CA VAL A 122 12.57 89.19 131.62
C VAL A 122 13.63 90.16 132.15
N GLU A 123 14.18 91.01 131.28
CA GLU A 123 15.19 92.02 131.63
C GLU A 123 14.58 93.31 132.20
N ALA A 124 13.32 93.61 131.87
CA ALA A 124 12.57 94.72 132.46
C ALA A 124 12.16 94.44 133.92
N ASN A 125 11.70 93.21 134.22
CA ASN A 125 11.22 92.85 135.56
C ASN A 125 12.34 92.71 136.60
N THR A 126 13.56 92.35 136.19
CA THR A 126 14.72 92.28 137.09
C THR A 126 15.37 93.65 137.38
N LYS A 127 15.07 94.67 136.57
CA LYS A 127 15.42 96.08 136.83
C LYS A 127 14.42 96.77 137.77
N ILE A 128 13.12 96.47 137.69
CA ILE A 128 12.10 97.00 138.60
C ILE A 128 12.33 96.52 140.05
N SER A 129 12.68 95.24 140.25
CA SER A 129 12.98 94.71 141.59
C SER A 129 14.25 95.28 142.23
N ARG A 130 15.18 95.84 141.45
CA ARG A 130 16.41 96.48 141.97
C ARG A 130 16.25 97.98 142.23
N VAL A 131 15.22 98.62 141.66
CA VAL A 131 14.92 100.05 141.87
C VAL A 131 14.09 100.29 143.14
N LEU A 132 13.29 99.31 143.59
CA LEU A 132 12.46 99.44 144.80
C LEU A 132 13.21 99.31 146.14
N GLN A 133 14.49 98.94 146.14
CA GLN A 133 15.21 98.60 147.38
C GLN A 133 16.50 99.39 147.59
N ARG A 134 16.44 100.74 147.64
CA ARG A 134 17.41 101.55 148.40
C ARG A 134 16.81 102.90 148.84
N THR A 135 16.51 103.03 150.14
CA THR A 135 17.09 104.04 151.07
C THR A 135 16.51 103.85 152.49
N LYS A 136 17.35 103.57 153.50
CA LYS A 136 17.71 104.40 154.69
C LYS A 136 16.53 104.82 155.59
N LEU A 137 16.57 104.60 156.92
CA LEU A 137 17.31 105.46 157.87
C LEU A 137 17.62 104.79 159.23
N LYS A 138 18.78 105.17 159.80
CA LYS A 138 19.24 104.98 161.18
C LYS A 138 18.65 106.04 162.12
N LYS A 139 18.46 105.69 163.41
CA LYS A 139 18.87 106.37 164.69
C LYS A 139 17.92 105.91 165.82
N ASN A 140 18.38 105.13 166.81
CA ASN A 140 19.02 105.49 168.09
C ASN A 140 18.12 106.21 169.12
N LYS A 141 17.87 105.53 170.25
CA LYS A 141 17.87 105.99 171.67
C LYS A 141 17.87 104.72 172.55
N GLU A 142 19.04 104.35 173.08
CA GLU A 142 19.39 104.49 174.50
C GLU A 142 18.49 103.69 175.44
N ASP A 143 19.01 102.55 175.93
CA ASP A 143 18.90 102.16 177.34
C ASP A 143 20.03 101.19 177.70
N MET A 144 20.49 101.32 178.93
CA MET A 144 21.86 101.12 179.39
C MET A 144 21.97 99.80 180.17
N GLN A 145 22.29 98.66 179.51
CA GLN A 145 22.74 97.37 180.11
C GLN A 145 22.85 96.28 179.01
N ALA A 146 24.05 95.71 178.70
CA ALA A 146 24.28 94.36 178.06
C ALA A 146 25.37 94.26 176.95
N HIS A 147 26.63 94.66 177.17
CA HIS A 147 27.71 94.52 176.15
C HIS A 147 28.46 93.15 176.15
N GLN A 148 28.33 92.28 177.15
CA GLN A 148 29.24 91.11 177.29
C GLN A 148 28.82 89.82 176.57
N LEU A 149 27.56 89.69 176.11
CA LEU A 149 27.03 88.43 175.53
C LEU A 149 27.24 88.28 174.00
N ASN A 150 27.63 89.34 173.30
CA ASN A 150 27.56 89.38 171.83
C ASN A 150 28.84 88.87 171.11
N ASP A 151 29.96 88.69 171.81
CA ASP A 151 31.21 88.28 171.17
C ASP A 151 31.39 86.76 171.08
N PHE A 152 30.76 85.98 171.96
CA PHE A 152 30.80 84.50 171.89
C PHE A 152 30.12 83.94 170.64
N TYR A 153 28.97 84.50 170.23
CA TYR A 153 28.22 84.02 169.07
C TYR A 153 28.95 84.19 167.74
N LYS A 154 29.86 85.17 167.62
CA LYS A 154 30.61 85.41 166.38
C LYS A 154 31.71 84.37 166.13
N LEU A 155 32.26 83.74 167.17
CA LEU A 155 33.33 82.77 167.04
C LEU A 155 32.80 81.43 166.47
N ALA A 156 31.71 80.91 167.05
CA ALA A 156 31.07 79.66 166.64
C ALA A 156 30.58 79.69 165.17
N ALA A 157 30.17 80.86 164.68
CA ALA A 157 29.75 81.03 163.29
C ALA A 157 30.90 80.87 162.27
N ARG A 158 32.15 81.17 162.65
CA ARG A 158 33.31 81.05 161.73
C ARG A 158 33.77 79.60 161.57
N GLU A 159 33.79 78.85 162.66
CA GLU A 159 34.23 77.45 162.66
C GLU A 159 33.30 76.55 161.83
N THR A 160 31.99 76.73 162.00
CA THR A 160 30.97 76.02 161.18
C THR A 160 31.12 76.31 159.69
N GLN A 161 31.43 77.56 159.31
CA GLN A 161 31.62 77.94 157.91
C GLN A 161 32.88 77.32 157.29
N ALA A 162 33.96 77.14 158.07
CA ALA A 162 35.17 76.47 157.61
C ALA A 162 34.92 74.97 157.32
N ALA A 163 34.19 74.28 158.19
CA ALA A 163 33.84 72.87 158.00
C ALA A 163 33.02 72.64 156.72
N ILE A 164 32.04 73.51 156.44
CA ILE A 164 31.22 73.43 155.22
C ILE A 164 32.09 73.56 153.95
N LYS A 165 33.09 74.46 153.96
CA LYS A 165 34.00 74.62 152.81
C LYS A 165 34.83 73.36 152.56
N ILE A 166 35.36 72.75 153.62
CA ILE A 166 36.16 71.52 153.49
C ILE A 166 35.30 70.38 152.93
N GLN A 167 34.10 70.16 153.48
CA GLN A 167 33.18 69.14 152.99
C GLN A 167 32.75 69.37 151.53
N SER A 168 32.52 70.62 151.14
CA SER A 168 32.19 70.99 149.75
C SER A 168 33.30 70.61 148.75
N GLN A 169 34.56 70.86 149.10
CA GLN A 169 35.69 70.55 148.23
C GLN A 169 35.90 69.03 148.13
N TYR A 170 35.76 68.30 149.23
CA TYR A 170 35.91 66.86 149.24
C TYR A 170 34.88 66.16 148.33
N ARG A 171 33.61 66.58 148.36
CA ARG A 171 32.56 66.04 147.46
C ARG A 171 32.86 66.29 145.97
N ARG A 172 33.41 67.45 145.62
CA ARG A 172 33.81 67.76 144.23
C ARG A 172 34.93 66.84 143.74
N LEU A 173 35.91 66.58 144.60
CA LEU A 173 37.05 65.71 144.26
C LEU A 173 36.59 64.27 143.99
N LEU A 174 35.69 63.73 144.82
CA LEU A 174 35.08 62.41 144.60
C LEU A 174 34.26 62.34 143.30
N ALA A 175 33.45 63.36 143.01
CA ALA A 175 32.68 63.41 141.76
C ALA A 175 33.58 63.46 140.51
N ALA A 176 34.70 64.21 140.59
CA ALA A 176 35.69 64.28 139.51
C ALA A 176 36.42 62.93 139.28
N GLN A 177 36.74 62.19 140.35
CA GLN A 177 37.32 60.85 140.21
C GLN A 177 36.34 59.85 139.59
N TYR A 178 35.08 59.87 140.03
CA TYR A 178 34.04 58.99 139.50
C TYR A 178 33.81 59.23 137.99
N THR A 179 33.69 60.49 137.57
CA THR A 179 33.49 60.85 136.16
C THR A 179 34.66 60.43 135.27
N ARG A 180 35.91 60.60 135.72
CA ARG A 180 37.09 60.12 134.98
C ARG A 180 37.11 58.60 134.81
N ARG A 181 36.71 57.84 135.83
CA ARG A 181 36.62 56.38 135.75
C ARG A 181 35.56 55.96 134.73
N LEU A 182 34.38 56.58 134.75
CA LEU A 182 33.30 56.30 133.81
C LEU A 182 33.71 56.62 132.36
N GLU A 183 34.40 57.74 132.13
CA GLU A 183 34.89 58.12 130.80
C GLU A 183 35.83 57.07 130.20
N LEU A 184 36.75 56.52 131.01
CA LEU A 184 37.67 55.47 130.57
C LEU A 184 36.94 54.17 130.22
N GLU A 185 35.94 53.78 131.00
CA GLU A 185 35.11 52.60 130.72
C GLU A 185 34.31 52.76 129.41
N VAL A 186 33.73 53.94 129.17
CA VAL A 186 33.01 54.26 127.92
C VAL A 186 33.95 54.27 126.71
N ARG A 187 35.17 54.82 126.83
CA ARG A 187 36.18 54.80 125.75
C ARG A 187 36.59 53.37 125.38
N ARG A 188 36.79 52.50 126.38
CA ARG A 188 37.10 51.08 126.13
C ARG A 188 35.93 50.35 125.45
N ALA A 189 34.70 50.59 125.90
CA ALA A 189 33.51 50.00 125.29
C ALA A 189 33.33 50.44 123.83
N THR A 190 33.50 51.73 123.54
CA THR A 190 33.42 52.26 122.17
C THR A 190 34.51 51.71 121.25
N GLN A 191 35.73 51.53 121.75
CA GLN A 191 36.80 50.86 121.00
C GLN A 191 36.42 49.40 120.66
N ILE A 192 35.96 48.62 121.63
CA ILE A 192 35.53 47.23 121.41
C ILE A 192 34.38 47.16 120.38
N GLN A 193 33.38 48.03 120.52
CA GLN A 193 32.25 48.11 119.58
C GLN A 193 32.69 48.47 118.15
N SER A 194 33.65 49.39 118.01
CA SER A 194 34.18 49.77 116.69
C SER A 194 34.90 48.61 116.01
N CYS A 195 35.74 47.87 116.73
CA CYS A 195 36.42 46.68 116.23
C CYS A 195 35.43 45.58 115.82
N ALA A 196 34.40 45.32 116.64
CA ALA A 196 33.38 44.33 116.34
C ALA A 196 32.59 44.67 115.06
N ARG A 197 32.20 45.94 114.87
CA ARG A 197 31.52 46.40 113.65
C ARG A 197 32.39 46.20 112.40
N VAL A 198 33.68 46.54 112.47
CA VAL A 198 34.62 46.35 111.35
C VAL A 198 34.80 44.86 111.03
N PHE A 199 34.93 44.00 112.05
CA PHE A 199 35.04 42.56 111.86
C PHE A 199 33.79 41.96 111.17
N LEU A 200 32.60 42.32 111.65
CA LEU A 200 31.34 41.86 111.05
C LEU A 200 31.20 42.34 109.60
N ALA A 201 31.54 43.60 109.31
CA ALA A 201 31.52 44.13 107.95
C ALA A 201 32.49 43.39 107.02
N LYS A 202 33.71 43.09 107.48
CA LYS A 202 34.68 42.29 106.72
C LYS A 202 34.19 40.87 106.46
N LYS A 203 33.56 40.22 107.45
CA LYS A 203 32.97 38.88 107.29
C LYS A 203 31.82 38.87 106.28
N CYS A 204 30.90 39.84 106.37
CA CYS A 204 29.82 40.00 105.39
C CYS A 204 30.35 40.27 103.98
N LEU A 205 31.37 41.12 103.83
CA LEU A 205 31.99 41.39 102.53
C LEU A 205 32.65 40.13 101.94
N GLY A 206 33.31 39.32 102.77
CA GLY A 206 33.88 38.03 102.37
C GLY A 206 32.82 37.07 101.83
N ALA A 207 31.69 36.93 102.54
CA ALA A 207 30.56 36.11 102.10
C ALA A 207 29.97 36.60 100.77
N LEU A 208 29.79 37.91 100.60
CA LEU A 208 29.29 38.51 99.36
C LEU A 208 30.23 38.29 98.18
N LYS A 209 31.55 38.36 98.38
CA LYS A 209 32.54 38.05 97.33
C LYS A 209 32.47 36.58 96.91
N ALA A 210 32.31 35.66 97.85
CA ALA A 210 32.17 34.23 97.56
C ALA A 210 30.86 33.92 96.79
N GLU A 211 29.74 34.53 97.18
CA GLU A 211 28.47 34.42 96.44
C GLU A 211 28.58 35.02 95.03
N ARG A 212 29.23 36.18 94.89
CA ARG A 212 29.52 36.75 93.56
C ARG A 212 30.31 35.78 92.69
N GLY A 213 31.34 35.13 93.25
CA GLY A 213 32.13 34.11 92.55
C GLY A 213 31.30 32.91 92.11
N ARG A 214 30.46 32.37 92.99
CA ARG A 214 29.54 31.27 92.67
C ARG A 214 28.53 31.66 91.59
N ALA A 215 27.94 32.85 91.68
CA ALA A 215 27.01 33.37 90.68
C ALA A 215 27.67 33.57 89.32
N THR A 216 28.92 34.06 89.26
CA THR A 216 29.67 34.17 87.99
C THR A 216 29.93 32.80 87.37
N LEU A 217 30.30 31.80 88.17
CA LEU A 217 30.55 30.45 87.67
C LEU A 217 29.27 29.79 87.15
N ALA A 218 28.17 29.91 87.88
CA ALA A 218 26.86 29.42 87.45
C ALA A 218 26.42 30.07 86.13
N ARG A 219 26.58 31.39 86.02
CA ARG A 219 26.27 32.14 84.79
C ARG A 219 27.13 31.65 83.61
N ASP A 220 28.44 31.49 83.82
CA ASP A 220 29.35 31.08 82.76
C ASP A 220 29.08 29.64 82.30
N LEU A 221 28.70 28.72 83.21
CA LEU A 221 28.24 27.37 82.87
C LEU A 221 26.95 27.40 82.05
N CYS A 222 25.96 28.19 82.44
CA CYS A 222 24.72 28.35 81.69
C CYS A 222 24.98 28.90 80.28
N ILE A 223 25.86 29.89 80.14
CA ILE A 223 26.24 30.46 78.84
C ILE A 223 26.93 29.42 77.97
N ARG A 224 27.92 28.67 78.51
CA ARG A 224 28.61 27.60 77.76
C ARG A 224 27.64 26.52 77.27
N MET A 225 26.73 26.08 78.15
CA MET A 225 25.72 25.10 77.79
C MET A 225 24.74 25.63 76.74
N TYR A 226 24.33 26.89 76.83
CA TYR A 226 23.48 27.54 75.83
C TYR A 226 24.17 27.60 74.46
N ILE A 227 25.43 28.05 74.42
CA ILE A 227 26.23 28.10 73.18
C ILE A 227 26.38 26.71 72.57
N ALA A 228 26.67 25.68 73.38
CA ALA A 228 26.77 24.29 72.92
C ALA A 228 25.45 23.78 72.31
N ARG A 229 24.31 24.05 72.98
CA ARG A 229 22.98 23.69 72.45
C ARG A 229 22.66 24.43 71.15
N CYS A 230 22.99 25.73 71.04
CA CYS A 230 22.80 26.49 69.81
C CYS A 230 23.66 25.95 68.66
N ARG A 231 24.93 25.62 68.92
CA ARG A 231 25.81 24.97 67.93
C ARG A 231 25.26 23.61 67.48
N ARG A 232 24.79 22.78 68.42
CA ARG A 232 24.20 21.47 68.10
C ARG A 232 22.93 21.61 67.28
N ARG A 233 22.03 22.55 67.62
CA ARG A 233 20.82 22.82 66.80
C ARG A 233 21.17 23.28 65.39
N LYS A 234 22.20 24.13 65.23
CA LYS A 234 22.69 24.56 63.92
C LYS A 234 23.24 23.38 63.10
N MET A 235 24.02 22.50 63.73
CA MET A 235 24.56 21.29 63.10
C MET A 235 23.45 20.32 62.68
N ILE A 236 22.49 20.02 63.56
CA ILE A 236 21.32 19.18 63.23
C ILE A 236 20.54 19.76 62.05
N LYS A 237 20.36 21.09 62.02
CA LYS A 237 19.71 21.74 60.88
C LYS A 237 20.49 21.56 59.57
N GLN A 238 21.83 21.68 59.62
CA GLN A 238 22.68 21.44 58.45
C GLN A 238 22.65 19.98 57.99
N GLU A 239 22.69 19.02 58.92
CA GLU A 239 22.54 17.58 58.64
C GLU A 239 21.17 17.28 58.00
N TYR A 240 20.10 17.87 58.55
CA TYR A 240 18.75 17.75 57.99
C TYR A 240 18.66 18.36 56.58
N ASP A 241 19.16 19.58 56.39
CA ASP A 241 19.15 20.25 55.08
C ASP A 241 19.97 19.44 54.05
N ALA A 242 21.11 18.87 54.44
CA ALA A 242 21.90 17.98 53.60
C ALA A 242 21.15 16.69 53.27
N ALA A 243 20.50 16.05 54.24
CA ALA A 243 19.69 14.86 54.02
C ALA A 243 18.52 15.14 53.07
N VAL A 244 17.82 16.27 53.23
CA VAL A 244 16.75 16.70 52.31
C VAL A 244 17.28 16.90 50.89
N ARG A 245 18.45 17.53 50.73
CA ARG A 245 19.10 17.68 49.42
C ARG A 245 19.43 16.32 48.80
N CYS A 246 20.07 15.41 49.53
CA CYS A 246 20.37 14.06 49.06
C CYS A 246 19.10 13.30 48.67
N GLN A 247 18.06 13.30 49.53
CA GLN A 247 16.78 12.66 49.23
C GLN A 247 16.09 13.27 48.01
N SER A 248 16.15 14.59 47.83
CA SER A 248 15.59 15.26 46.66
C SER A 248 16.32 14.88 45.37
N ALA A 249 17.65 14.78 45.41
CA ALA A 249 18.47 14.35 44.28
C ALA A 249 18.18 12.90 43.90
N VAL A 250 18.07 12.00 44.88
CA VAL A 250 17.71 10.59 44.67
C VAL A 250 16.31 10.45 44.08
N ARG A 251 15.30 11.13 44.64
CA ARG A 251 13.93 11.13 44.09
C ARG A 251 13.89 11.67 42.66
N MET A 252 14.63 12.74 42.38
CA MET A 252 14.73 13.31 41.04
C MET A 252 15.41 12.35 40.06
N PHE A 253 16.47 11.65 40.48
CA PHE A 253 17.13 10.63 39.68
C PHE A 253 16.15 9.52 39.31
N PHE A 254 15.42 8.95 40.27
CA PHE A 254 14.42 7.92 39.99
C PHE A 254 13.30 8.43 39.07
N ALA A 255 12.81 9.65 39.28
CA ALA A 255 11.81 10.25 38.39
C ALA A 255 12.34 10.40 36.95
N LYS A 256 13.61 10.81 36.77
CA LYS A 256 14.27 10.87 35.46
C LYS A 256 14.42 9.49 34.83
N CYS A 257 14.80 8.47 35.60
CA CYS A 257 14.91 7.09 35.13
C CYS A 257 13.55 6.55 34.65
N MET A 258 12.48 6.73 35.45
CA MET A 258 11.12 6.33 35.05
C MET A 258 10.64 7.07 33.79
N LEU A 259 10.94 8.37 33.67
CA LEU A 259 10.59 9.15 32.47
C LEU A 259 11.38 8.65 31.24
N HIS A 260 12.65 8.32 31.40
CA HIS A 260 13.49 7.78 30.35
C HIS A 260 12.97 6.44 29.85
N GLU A 261 12.60 5.53 30.75
CA GLU A 261 11.98 4.24 30.41
C GLU A 261 10.66 4.42 29.66
N LYS A 262 9.78 5.32 30.13
CA LYS A 262 8.54 5.66 29.42
C LYS A 262 8.80 6.23 28.02
N ARG A 263 9.83 7.08 27.85
CA ARG A 263 10.27 7.57 26.53
C ARG A 263 10.74 6.43 25.63
N LEU A 264 11.58 5.53 26.13
CA LEU A 264 12.03 4.36 25.37
C LEU A 264 10.85 3.48 24.93
N HIS A 265 9.90 3.20 25.82
CA HIS A 265 8.69 2.46 25.46
C HIS A 265 7.85 3.18 24.40
N HIS A 266 7.70 4.51 24.49
CA HIS A 266 7.01 5.30 23.49
C HIS A 266 7.72 5.24 22.13
N LEU A 267 9.04 5.45 22.10
CA LEU A 267 9.85 5.34 20.89
C LEU A 267 9.77 3.95 20.25
N HIS A 268 9.81 2.89 21.06
CA HIS A 268 9.63 1.53 20.60
C HIS A 268 8.24 1.31 19.97
N ARG A 269 7.16 1.83 20.58
CA ARG A 269 5.81 1.78 20.01
C ARG A 269 5.73 2.52 18.67
N VAL A 270 6.29 3.73 18.58
CA VAL A 270 6.35 4.53 17.35
C VAL A 270 7.11 3.78 16.26
N ASN A 271 8.28 3.22 16.58
CA ASN A 271 9.06 2.43 15.62
C ASN A 271 8.32 1.18 15.18
N ARG A 272 7.66 0.46 16.09
CA ARG A 272 6.83 -0.70 15.73
C ARG A 272 5.69 -0.31 14.79
N HIS A 273 5.05 0.85 15.01
CA HIS A 273 4.01 1.35 14.11
C HIS A 273 4.56 1.70 12.73
N ARG A 274 5.71 2.41 12.66
CA ARG A 274 6.41 2.69 11.40
C ARG A 274 6.75 1.42 10.63
N TRP A 275 7.25 0.39 11.32
CA TRP A 275 7.53 -0.91 10.72
C TRP A 275 6.27 -1.56 10.14
N LYS A 276 5.16 -1.57 10.90
CA LYS A 276 3.87 -2.07 10.38
C LYS A 276 3.43 -1.33 9.12
N CYS A 277 3.52 0.00 9.12
CA CYS A 277 3.19 0.81 7.94
C CYS A 277 4.07 0.48 6.73
N LEU A 278 5.39 0.30 6.93
CA LEU A 278 6.31 -0.11 5.87
C LEU A 278 5.96 -1.50 5.33
N THR A 279 5.69 -2.47 6.20
CA THR A 279 5.27 -3.81 5.78
C THR A 279 3.97 -3.78 4.97
N ILE A 280 2.98 -3.00 5.40
CA ILE A 280 1.72 -2.82 4.66
C ILE A 280 2.00 -2.17 3.29
N ARG A 281 2.83 -1.13 3.22
CA ARG A 281 3.21 -0.50 1.94
C ARG A 281 3.88 -1.47 0.99
N LEU A 282 4.80 -2.29 1.48
CA LEU A 282 5.47 -3.33 0.68
C LEU A 282 4.48 -4.39 0.18
N ALA A 283 3.53 -4.82 1.03
CA ALA A 283 2.46 -5.73 0.64
C ALA A 283 1.50 -5.11 -0.41
N CYS A 284 1.13 -3.83 -0.26
CA CYS A 284 0.35 -3.12 -1.26
C CYS A 284 1.11 -2.97 -2.58
N SER A 285 2.43 -2.72 -2.52
CA SER A 285 3.28 -2.65 -3.71
C SER A 285 3.31 -3.98 -4.48
N SER A 286 3.43 -5.11 -3.79
CA SER A 286 3.41 -6.43 -4.44
C SER A 286 2.04 -6.74 -5.06
N LEU A 287 0.94 -6.39 -4.37
CA LEU A 287 -0.41 -6.48 -4.92
C LEU A 287 -0.59 -5.62 -6.18
N ARG A 288 -0.03 -4.41 -6.20
CA ARG A 288 -0.07 -3.52 -7.35
C ARG A 288 0.69 -4.10 -8.54
N THR A 289 1.87 -4.68 -8.32
CA THR A 289 2.62 -5.39 -9.36
C THR A 289 1.81 -6.57 -9.92
N ASN A 290 1.18 -7.37 -9.05
CA ASN A 290 0.33 -8.48 -9.47
C ASN A 290 -0.91 -8.01 -10.25
N PHE A 291 -1.50 -6.87 -9.87
CA PHE A 291 -2.61 -6.28 -10.61
C PHE A 291 -2.20 -5.90 -12.04
N TYR A 292 -1.06 -5.23 -12.21
CA TYR A 292 -0.55 -4.89 -13.55
C TYR A 292 -0.18 -6.14 -14.36
N ALA A 293 0.46 -7.14 -13.72
CA ALA A 293 0.75 -8.42 -14.38
C ALA A 293 -0.53 -9.08 -14.89
N ARG A 294 -1.61 -9.09 -14.08
CA ARG A 294 -2.92 -9.60 -14.51
C ARG A 294 -3.51 -8.81 -15.67
N GLN A 295 -3.41 -7.48 -15.66
CA GLN A 295 -3.87 -6.66 -16.79
C GLN A 295 -3.11 -6.98 -18.08
N ILE A 296 -1.78 -7.07 -18.01
CA ILE A 296 -0.94 -7.47 -19.15
C ILE A 296 -1.35 -8.86 -19.65
N GLN A 297 -1.53 -9.84 -18.75
CA GLN A 297 -1.99 -11.18 -19.11
C GLN A 297 -3.37 -11.16 -19.79
N CYS A 298 -4.32 -10.36 -19.30
CA CYS A 298 -5.64 -10.19 -19.92
C CYS A 298 -5.53 -9.61 -21.34
N VAL A 299 -4.67 -8.60 -21.55
CA VAL A 299 -4.42 -8.01 -22.88
C VAL A 299 -3.80 -9.04 -23.83
N VAL A 300 -2.79 -9.80 -23.36
CA VAL A 300 -2.15 -10.86 -24.15
C VAL A 300 -3.15 -11.95 -24.52
N ARG A 301 -3.97 -12.43 -23.58
CA ARG A 301 -5.03 -13.42 -23.83
C ARG A 301 -6.02 -12.92 -24.88
N ARG A 302 -6.44 -11.64 -24.80
CA ARG A 302 -7.33 -11.02 -25.80
C ARG A 302 -6.68 -10.95 -27.18
N LYS A 303 -5.39 -10.59 -27.27
CA LYS A 303 -4.64 -10.55 -28.54
C LYS A 303 -4.47 -11.94 -29.15
N LEU A 304 -4.18 -12.97 -28.35
CA LEU A 304 -4.11 -14.36 -28.82
C LEU A 304 -5.47 -14.87 -29.32
N ALA A 305 -6.56 -14.58 -28.60
CA ALA A 305 -7.91 -14.91 -29.05
C ALA A 305 -8.25 -14.21 -30.37
N LYS A 306 -7.92 -12.91 -30.50
CA LYS A 306 -8.09 -12.17 -31.76
C LYS A 306 -7.30 -12.81 -32.90
N LYS A 307 -6.02 -13.14 -32.69
CA LYS A 307 -5.17 -13.81 -33.69
C LYS A 307 -5.74 -15.15 -34.14
N ARG A 308 -6.27 -15.95 -33.20
CA ARG A 308 -6.91 -17.24 -33.52
C ARG A 308 -8.20 -17.04 -34.31
N ALA A 309 -9.04 -16.10 -33.91
CA ALA A 309 -10.28 -15.78 -34.62
C ALA A 309 -9.99 -15.26 -36.03
N THR A 310 -9.03 -14.36 -36.20
CA THR A 310 -8.64 -13.87 -37.54
C THR A 310 -8.07 -14.98 -38.41
N SER A 311 -7.23 -15.86 -37.85
CA SER A 311 -6.68 -17.00 -38.60
C SER A 311 -7.76 -18.02 -39.01
N LEU A 312 -8.74 -18.28 -38.15
CA LEU A 312 -9.88 -19.12 -38.51
C LEU A 312 -10.76 -18.45 -39.56
N PHE A 313 -10.99 -17.14 -39.44
CA PHE A 313 -11.76 -16.38 -40.40
C PHE A 313 -11.10 -16.38 -41.79
N THR A 314 -9.79 -16.16 -41.88
CA THR A 314 -9.08 -16.24 -43.17
C THR A 314 -9.14 -17.64 -43.75
N LEU A 315 -8.93 -18.68 -42.94
CA LEU A 315 -9.00 -20.07 -43.38
C LEU A 315 -10.40 -20.45 -43.89
N TYR A 316 -11.46 -20.01 -43.20
CA TYR A 316 -12.83 -20.25 -43.65
C TYR A 316 -13.21 -19.41 -44.88
N SER A 317 -12.71 -18.18 -44.98
CA SER A 317 -12.90 -17.34 -46.16
C SER A 317 -12.24 -17.97 -47.40
N ASP A 318 -11.00 -18.44 -47.27
CA ASP A 318 -10.28 -19.14 -48.34
C ASP A 318 -10.99 -20.44 -48.73
N ALA A 319 -11.45 -21.23 -47.75
CA ALA A 319 -12.22 -22.43 -48.01
C ALA A 319 -13.54 -22.12 -48.73
N ALA A 320 -14.25 -21.08 -48.31
CA ALA A 320 -15.49 -20.64 -48.95
C ALA A 320 -15.24 -20.19 -50.40
N VAL A 321 -14.19 -19.41 -50.66
CA VAL A 321 -13.80 -19.00 -52.01
C VAL A 321 -13.50 -20.22 -52.88
N ARG A 322 -12.73 -21.20 -52.37
CA ARG A 322 -12.45 -22.45 -53.12
C ARG A 322 -13.74 -23.23 -53.43
N ILE A 323 -14.62 -23.38 -52.45
CA ILE A 323 -15.93 -24.06 -52.64
C ILE A 323 -16.76 -23.31 -53.70
N GLN A 324 -16.83 -21.98 -53.62
CA GLN A 324 -17.55 -21.16 -54.59
C GLN A 324 -16.96 -21.27 -56.00
N CYS A 325 -15.63 -21.27 -56.14
CA CYS A 325 -14.96 -21.49 -57.42
C CYS A 325 -15.31 -22.86 -58.02
N VAL A 326 -15.19 -23.93 -57.22
CA VAL A 326 -15.55 -25.29 -57.67
C VAL A 326 -17.03 -25.37 -58.05
N TRP A 327 -17.92 -24.78 -57.27
CA TRP A 327 -19.35 -24.75 -57.55
C TRP A 327 -19.68 -23.98 -58.84
N ARG A 328 -19.07 -22.80 -59.04
CA ARG A 328 -19.23 -22.01 -60.27
C ARG A 328 -18.72 -22.78 -61.49
N CYS A 329 -17.56 -23.41 -61.40
CA CYS A 329 -17.03 -24.26 -62.48
C CYS A 329 -17.95 -25.45 -62.77
N PHE A 330 -18.47 -26.12 -61.73
CA PHE A 330 -19.43 -27.21 -61.87
C PHE A 330 -20.72 -26.75 -62.55
N SER A 331 -21.28 -25.62 -62.12
CA SER A 331 -22.50 -25.04 -62.69
C SER A 331 -22.29 -24.64 -64.15
N ALA A 332 -21.17 -23.99 -64.48
CA ALA A 332 -20.82 -23.65 -65.85
C ALA A 332 -20.64 -24.89 -66.74
N LYS A 333 -20.01 -25.96 -66.22
CA LYS A 333 -19.87 -27.23 -66.94
C LYS A 333 -21.23 -27.88 -67.19
N ALA A 334 -22.10 -27.95 -66.19
CA ALA A 334 -23.45 -28.49 -66.35
C ALA A 334 -24.27 -27.68 -67.37
N TYR A 335 -24.14 -26.35 -67.37
CA TYR A 335 -24.78 -25.48 -68.34
C TYR A 335 -24.24 -25.71 -69.77
N LYS A 336 -22.91 -25.81 -69.92
CA LYS A 336 -22.27 -26.15 -71.21
C LYS A 336 -22.73 -27.51 -71.72
N ASP A 337 -22.76 -28.54 -70.88
CA ASP A 337 -23.20 -29.88 -71.27
C ASP A 337 -24.66 -29.86 -71.77
N ASN A 338 -25.54 -29.07 -71.13
CA ASN A 338 -26.92 -28.87 -71.55
C ASN A 338 -27.02 -28.12 -72.90
N ILE A 339 -26.23 -27.05 -73.09
CA ILE A 339 -26.18 -26.35 -74.40
C ILE A 339 -25.71 -27.28 -75.50
N VAL A 340 -24.64 -28.05 -75.26
CA VAL A 340 -24.11 -29.01 -76.23
C VAL A 340 -25.18 -30.03 -76.60
N TYR A 341 -25.87 -30.59 -75.60
CA TYR A 341 -27.00 -31.50 -75.80
C TYR A 341 -28.07 -30.89 -76.70
N LYS A 342 -28.59 -29.71 -76.35
CA LYS A 342 -29.61 -28.98 -77.15
C LYS A 342 -29.14 -28.72 -78.57
N ALA A 343 -27.90 -28.26 -78.74
CA ALA A 343 -27.34 -28.02 -80.08
C ALA A 343 -27.24 -29.31 -80.91
N THR A 344 -26.89 -30.45 -80.31
CA THR A 344 -26.92 -31.75 -81.01
C THR A 344 -28.34 -32.23 -81.32
N GLU A 345 -29.29 -32.01 -80.41
CA GLU A 345 -30.71 -32.31 -80.62
C GLU A 345 -31.27 -31.48 -81.79
N ASP A 346 -31.04 -30.16 -81.80
CA ASP A 346 -31.46 -29.26 -82.87
C ASP A 346 -30.84 -29.64 -84.23
N LYS A 347 -29.56 -30.03 -84.25
CA LYS A 347 -28.90 -30.52 -85.48
C LYS A 347 -29.59 -31.78 -86.02
N ARG A 348 -29.96 -32.72 -85.14
CA ARG A 348 -30.66 -33.95 -85.53
C ARG A 348 -32.09 -33.67 -85.97
N LEU A 349 -32.81 -32.79 -85.27
CA LEU A 349 -34.15 -32.35 -85.66
C LEU A 349 -34.14 -31.66 -87.03
N ASN A 350 -33.16 -30.78 -87.29
CA ASN A 350 -32.99 -30.16 -88.61
C ASN A 350 -32.71 -31.20 -89.69
N LYS A 351 -31.87 -32.21 -89.40
CA LYS A 351 -31.60 -33.31 -90.33
C LYS A 351 -32.87 -34.12 -90.63
N ILE A 352 -33.65 -34.47 -89.61
CA ILE A 352 -34.94 -35.16 -89.77
C ILE A 352 -35.90 -34.29 -90.59
N ARG A 353 -35.95 -32.97 -90.35
CA ARG A 353 -36.80 -32.05 -91.11
C ARG A 353 -36.45 -32.04 -92.61
N VAL A 354 -35.16 -32.02 -92.94
CA VAL A 354 -34.69 -32.11 -94.34
C VAL A 354 -35.09 -33.45 -94.96
N ILE A 355 -34.83 -34.56 -94.26
CA ILE A 355 -35.22 -35.91 -94.72
C ILE A 355 -36.73 -36.02 -94.91
N ALA A 356 -37.53 -35.46 -93.99
CA ALA A 356 -38.98 -35.44 -94.07
C ALA A 356 -39.46 -34.65 -95.29
N SER A 357 -38.85 -33.50 -95.58
CA SER A 357 -39.17 -32.74 -96.80
C SER A 357 -38.81 -33.48 -98.09
N GLU A 358 -37.68 -34.20 -98.13
CA GLU A 358 -37.30 -35.04 -99.27
C GLU A 358 -38.27 -36.22 -99.45
N LYS A 359 -38.59 -36.92 -98.36
CA LYS A 359 -39.60 -37.99 -98.35
C LYS A 359 -40.94 -37.48 -98.89
N GLU A 360 -41.38 -36.30 -98.46
CA GLU A 360 -42.64 -35.71 -98.91
C GLU A 360 -42.58 -35.27 -100.39
N TYR A 361 -41.45 -34.74 -100.86
CA TYR A 361 -41.23 -34.46 -102.28
C TYR A 361 -41.35 -35.73 -103.13
N TRP A 362 -40.65 -36.81 -102.78
CA TRP A 362 -40.72 -38.07 -103.51
C TRP A 362 -42.09 -38.74 -103.41
N LYS A 363 -42.79 -38.59 -102.28
CA LYS A 363 -44.18 -39.03 -102.13
C LYS A 363 -45.10 -38.30 -103.10
N ARG A 364 -45.04 -36.96 -103.14
CA ARG A 364 -45.82 -36.14 -104.10
C ARG A 364 -45.44 -36.45 -105.55
N ARG A 365 -44.16 -36.70 -105.84
CA ARG A 365 -43.67 -37.08 -107.17
C ARG A 365 -44.25 -38.43 -107.60
N LEU A 366 -44.24 -39.43 -106.71
CA LEU A 366 -44.85 -40.73 -106.96
C LEU A 366 -46.38 -40.63 -107.09
N GLU A 367 -47.05 -39.84 -106.25
CA GLU A 367 -48.48 -39.56 -106.35
C GLU A 367 -48.83 -38.95 -107.72
N ASN A 368 -48.05 -37.98 -108.20
CA ASN A 368 -48.19 -37.40 -109.54
C ASN A 368 -48.03 -38.48 -110.64
N LEU A 369 -46.96 -39.29 -110.56
CA LEU A 369 -46.70 -40.40 -111.49
C LEU A 369 -47.74 -41.54 -111.43
N THR A 370 -48.55 -41.57 -110.38
CA THR A 370 -49.61 -42.57 -110.16
C THR A 370 -51.00 -41.96 -110.36
N LYS A 371 -51.09 -40.70 -110.82
CA LYS A 371 -52.38 -40.09 -111.14
C LYS A 371 -53.09 -40.89 -112.24
N PRO A 372 -54.43 -40.94 -112.22
CA PRO A 372 -55.21 -41.67 -113.22
C PRO A 372 -54.86 -41.27 -114.64
N ILE A 373 -54.52 -39.99 -114.88
CA ILE A 373 -54.16 -39.45 -116.19
C ILE A 373 -52.87 -40.08 -116.72
N GLU A 374 -51.82 -40.18 -115.89
CA GLU A 374 -50.53 -40.74 -116.30
C GLU A 374 -50.59 -42.27 -116.37
N LEU A 375 -51.40 -42.92 -115.53
CA LEU A 375 -51.69 -44.35 -115.62
C LEU A 375 -52.51 -44.69 -116.87
N GLN A 376 -53.49 -43.85 -117.22
CA GLN A 376 -54.23 -43.98 -118.47
C GLN A 376 -53.30 -43.80 -119.66
N HIS A 377 -52.40 -42.82 -119.63
CA HIS A 377 -51.39 -42.63 -120.68
C HIS A 377 -50.48 -43.86 -120.84
N LEU A 378 -49.99 -44.41 -119.72
CA LEU A 378 -49.15 -45.62 -119.72
C LEU A 378 -49.93 -46.84 -120.25
N ASN A 379 -51.20 -46.99 -119.85
CA ASN A 379 -52.07 -48.05 -120.37
C ASN A 379 -52.39 -47.86 -121.86
N VAL A 380 -52.59 -46.62 -122.31
CA VAL A 380 -52.81 -46.29 -123.73
C VAL A 380 -51.57 -46.64 -124.56
N ILE A 381 -50.37 -46.29 -124.09
CA ILE A 381 -49.10 -46.67 -124.74
C ILE A 381 -48.94 -48.20 -124.77
N GLN A 382 -49.29 -48.91 -123.69
CA GLN A 382 -49.26 -50.38 -123.66
C GLN A 382 -50.23 -51.01 -124.67
N VAL A 383 -51.45 -50.47 -124.78
CA VAL A 383 -52.44 -50.93 -125.76
C VAL A 383 -51.97 -50.64 -127.18
N GLN A 384 -51.42 -49.45 -127.43
CA GLN A 384 -50.85 -49.08 -128.74
C GLN A 384 -49.66 -49.94 -129.13
N LYS A 385 -48.79 -50.29 -128.18
CA LYS A 385 -47.68 -51.23 -128.42
C LYS A 385 -48.21 -52.59 -128.85
N LYS A 386 -49.16 -53.16 -128.09
CA LYS A 386 -49.78 -54.46 -128.44
C LYS A 386 -50.48 -54.44 -129.80
N GLN A 387 -51.12 -53.33 -130.15
CA GLN A 387 -51.74 -53.16 -131.46
C GLN A 387 -50.71 -53.11 -132.59
N LEU A 388 -49.58 -52.41 -132.39
CA LEU A 388 -48.49 -52.37 -133.35
C LEU A 388 -47.73 -53.71 -133.47
N GLU A 389 -47.61 -54.47 -132.38
CA GLU A 389 -47.08 -55.85 -132.42
C GLU A 389 -47.97 -56.75 -133.31
N LEU A 390 -49.29 -56.59 -133.21
CA LEU A 390 -50.26 -57.30 -134.04
C LEU A 390 -50.19 -56.85 -135.51
N GLU A 391 -50.20 -55.55 -135.79
CA GLU A 391 -50.02 -54.98 -137.15
C GLU A 391 -48.69 -55.41 -137.77
N ARG A 392 -47.61 -55.50 -136.98
CA ARG A 392 -46.31 -56.00 -137.42
C ARG A 392 -46.40 -57.46 -137.85
N SER A 393 -47.14 -58.28 -137.10
CA SER A 393 -47.32 -59.70 -137.44
C SER A 393 -48.14 -59.87 -138.72
N GLU A 394 -49.25 -59.13 -138.86
CA GLU A 394 -50.12 -59.12 -140.04
C GLU A 394 -49.38 -58.64 -141.30
N LYS A 395 -48.63 -57.53 -141.21
CA LYS A 395 -47.80 -57.05 -142.33
C LYS A 395 -46.67 -58.02 -142.67
N GLY A 396 -46.12 -58.71 -141.67
CA GLY A 396 -45.14 -59.78 -141.89
C GLY A 396 -45.76 -60.97 -142.65
N GLU A 397 -47.02 -61.31 -142.39
CA GLU A 397 -47.77 -62.31 -143.14
C GLU A 397 -48.11 -61.85 -144.56
N GLU A 398 -48.54 -60.61 -144.74
CA GLU A 398 -48.81 -60.02 -146.05
C GLU A 398 -47.56 -60.02 -146.95
N ILE A 399 -46.41 -59.60 -146.42
CA ILE A 399 -45.13 -59.64 -147.14
C ILE A 399 -44.81 -61.08 -147.56
N ARG A 400 -44.95 -62.07 -146.65
CA ARG A 400 -44.69 -63.48 -146.96
C ARG A 400 -45.64 -64.02 -148.05
N ALA A 401 -46.91 -63.64 -148.00
CA ALA A 401 -47.89 -64.03 -149.01
C ALA A 401 -47.56 -63.41 -150.38
N LEU A 402 -47.20 -62.12 -150.42
CA LEU A 402 -46.77 -61.44 -151.64
C LEU A 402 -45.47 -62.02 -152.20
N GLU A 403 -44.52 -62.39 -151.34
CA GLU A 403 -43.28 -63.07 -151.74
C GLU A 403 -43.57 -64.45 -152.34
N SER A 404 -44.46 -65.24 -151.73
CA SER A 404 -44.89 -66.53 -152.30
C SER A 404 -45.53 -66.35 -153.68
N HIS A 405 -46.44 -65.38 -153.82
CA HIS A 405 -47.08 -65.07 -155.10
C HIS A 405 -46.09 -64.56 -156.16
N TYR A 406 -45.07 -63.79 -155.76
CA TYR A 406 -43.99 -63.36 -156.66
C TYR A 406 -43.16 -64.54 -157.16
N ASP A 407 -42.85 -65.50 -156.29
CA ASP A 407 -42.13 -66.72 -156.66
C ASP A 407 -42.96 -67.62 -157.58
N GLU A 408 -44.27 -67.74 -157.33
CA GLU A 408 -45.22 -68.44 -158.22
C GLU A 408 -45.29 -67.78 -159.61
N GLN A 409 -45.32 -66.45 -159.69
CA GLN A 409 -45.31 -65.71 -160.96
C GLN A 409 -43.99 -65.89 -161.74
N LYS A 410 -42.85 -65.98 -161.05
CA LYS A 410 -41.57 -66.31 -161.66
C LYS A 410 -41.56 -67.73 -162.22
N GLU A 411 -42.17 -68.68 -161.53
CA GLU A 411 -42.27 -70.05 -161.98
C GLU A 411 -43.17 -70.16 -163.22
N LEU A 412 -44.28 -69.42 -163.26
CA LEU A 412 -45.11 -69.26 -164.46
C LEU A 412 -44.35 -68.66 -165.65
N GLN A 413 -43.47 -67.68 -165.41
CA GLN A 413 -42.61 -67.11 -166.46
C GLN A 413 -41.70 -68.17 -167.10
N ARG A 414 -41.17 -69.12 -166.31
CA ARG A 414 -40.27 -70.19 -166.78
C ARG A 414 -41.00 -71.24 -167.64
N GLN A 415 -42.32 -71.33 -167.54
CA GLN A 415 -43.15 -72.37 -168.17
C GLN A 415 -43.86 -71.90 -169.47
N LEU A 416 -43.59 -70.69 -169.97
CA LEU A 416 -44.24 -70.13 -171.15
C LEU A 416 -43.75 -70.76 -172.49
N SER A 417 -44.70 -71.19 -173.33
CA SER A 417 -44.48 -71.79 -174.66
C SER A 417 -44.33 -70.72 -175.77
N PRO A 418 -43.54 -70.95 -176.85
CA PRO A 418 -43.23 -69.93 -177.86
C PRO A 418 -44.44 -69.30 -178.59
N ARG A 419 -45.58 -69.98 -178.67
CA ARG A 419 -46.82 -69.44 -179.27
C ARG A 419 -47.47 -68.35 -178.43
N THR A 420 -47.27 -68.35 -177.12
CA THR A 420 -47.89 -67.40 -176.18
C THR A 420 -47.10 -66.09 -176.08
N ILE A 421 -45.83 -66.10 -176.49
CA ILE A 421 -44.94 -64.92 -176.53
C ILE A 421 -45.41 -63.91 -177.58
N ALA A 422 -45.92 -64.37 -178.73
CA ALA A 422 -46.48 -63.50 -179.77
C ALA A 422 -47.77 -62.77 -179.33
N GLY A 423 -48.43 -63.22 -178.26
CA GLY A 423 -49.69 -62.67 -177.73
C GLY A 423 -49.54 -61.66 -176.58
N GLY A 424 -48.31 -61.24 -176.26
CA GLY A 424 -48.06 -60.21 -175.22
C GLY A 424 -48.09 -60.70 -173.77
N TRP A 425 -48.25 -62.01 -173.52
CA TRP A 425 -48.30 -62.60 -172.17
C TRP A 425 -47.00 -62.41 -171.37
N GLU A 426 -45.84 -62.43 -172.04
CA GLU A 426 -44.54 -62.20 -171.40
C GLU A 426 -44.45 -60.78 -170.81
N GLN A 427 -44.93 -59.77 -171.54
CA GLN A 427 -44.97 -58.39 -171.07
C GLN A 427 -45.94 -58.24 -169.89
N GLN A 428 -47.06 -58.96 -169.89
CA GLN A 428 -48.02 -58.95 -168.80
C GLN A 428 -47.47 -59.60 -167.52
N ILE A 429 -46.76 -60.74 -167.62
CA ILE A 429 -46.08 -61.35 -166.46
C ILE A 429 -44.93 -60.46 -165.97
N GLN A 430 -44.14 -59.84 -166.84
CA GLN A 430 -43.10 -58.90 -166.42
C GLN A 430 -43.67 -57.66 -165.72
N THR A 431 -44.80 -57.13 -166.21
CA THR A 431 -45.51 -56.02 -165.58
C THR A 431 -46.03 -56.45 -164.20
N ASN A 432 -46.66 -57.63 -164.09
CA ASN A 432 -47.13 -58.19 -162.82
C ASN A 432 -45.99 -58.46 -161.83
N LEU A 433 -44.84 -58.95 -162.28
CA LEU A 433 -43.65 -59.16 -161.45
C LEU A 433 -43.07 -57.83 -160.95
N LYS A 434 -43.09 -56.80 -161.79
CA LYS A 434 -42.66 -55.45 -161.39
C LYS A 434 -43.63 -54.88 -160.34
N ASP A 435 -44.92 -54.95 -160.60
CA ASP A 435 -45.98 -54.50 -159.68
C ASP A 435 -45.94 -55.24 -158.33
N THR A 436 -45.78 -56.57 -158.33
CA THR A 436 -45.69 -57.37 -157.10
C THR A 436 -44.38 -57.08 -156.34
N ARG A 437 -43.26 -56.88 -157.03
CA ARG A 437 -42.00 -56.45 -156.41
C ARG A 437 -42.12 -55.06 -155.79
N GLU A 438 -42.78 -54.12 -156.46
CA GLU A 438 -43.05 -52.78 -155.92
C GLU A 438 -43.93 -52.88 -154.68
N ARG A 439 -45.00 -53.69 -154.70
CA ARG A 439 -45.86 -53.94 -153.52
C ARG A 439 -45.11 -54.60 -152.35
N ILE A 440 -44.23 -55.57 -152.60
CA ILE A 440 -43.37 -56.17 -151.55
C ILE A 440 -42.45 -55.11 -150.96
N THR A 441 -41.85 -54.27 -151.81
CA THR A 441 -40.91 -53.24 -151.37
C THR A 441 -41.64 -52.18 -150.54
N GLU A 442 -42.82 -51.75 -150.98
CA GLU A 442 -43.70 -50.82 -150.25
C GLU A 442 -44.14 -51.41 -148.91
N ALA A 443 -44.61 -52.66 -148.87
CA ALA A 443 -44.98 -53.34 -147.63
C ALA A 443 -43.80 -53.50 -146.65
N LYS A 444 -42.60 -53.80 -147.15
CA LYS A 444 -41.37 -53.85 -146.34
C LYS A 444 -40.95 -52.47 -145.83
N PHE A 445 -41.08 -51.42 -146.65
CA PHE A 445 -40.83 -50.04 -146.23
C PHE A 445 -41.82 -49.62 -145.12
N ASP A 446 -43.10 -49.93 -145.27
CA ASP A 446 -44.11 -49.71 -144.24
C ASP A 446 -43.80 -50.47 -142.94
N LEU A 447 -43.40 -51.74 -143.03
CA LEU A 447 -43.02 -52.53 -141.85
C LEU A 447 -41.81 -51.92 -141.11
N LEU A 448 -40.72 -51.62 -141.84
CA LEU A 448 -39.46 -51.17 -141.26
C LEU A 448 -39.53 -49.72 -140.75
N PHE A 449 -40.10 -48.80 -141.53
CA PHE A 449 -40.02 -47.37 -141.24
C PHE A 449 -41.27 -46.82 -140.56
N ARG A 450 -42.45 -47.43 -140.75
CA ARG A 450 -43.69 -46.95 -140.15
C ARG A 450 -44.04 -47.73 -138.88
N ILE A 451 -44.06 -49.05 -138.95
CA ILE A 451 -44.48 -49.90 -137.82
C ILE A 451 -43.34 -50.05 -136.80
N GLN A 452 -42.18 -50.58 -137.20
CA GLN A 452 -41.06 -50.84 -136.27
C GLN A 452 -40.47 -49.58 -135.64
N MET A 453 -40.35 -48.48 -136.38
CA MET A 453 -39.87 -47.21 -135.80
C MET A 453 -40.85 -46.65 -134.77
N ARG A 454 -42.16 -46.83 -134.98
CA ARG A 454 -43.19 -46.39 -134.03
C ARG A 454 -43.22 -47.30 -132.80
N GLU A 455 -43.08 -48.61 -132.99
CA GLU A 455 -42.91 -49.60 -131.91
C GLU A 455 -41.72 -49.23 -131.02
N ARG A 456 -40.52 -49.03 -131.58
CA ARG A 456 -39.31 -48.62 -130.82
C ARG A 456 -39.48 -47.30 -130.07
N ARG A 457 -40.17 -46.31 -130.67
CA ARG A 457 -40.45 -45.04 -129.98
C ARG A 457 -41.34 -45.25 -128.74
N LEU A 458 -42.39 -46.05 -128.87
CA LEU A 458 -43.29 -46.37 -127.75
C LEU A 458 -42.60 -47.25 -126.70
N GLU A 459 -41.70 -48.14 -127.10
CA GLU A 459 -40.86 -48.92 -126.17
C GLU A 459 -39.97 -48.02 -125.32
N ASN A 460 -39.23 -47.11 -125.95
CA ASN A 460 -38.39 -46.15 -125.24
C ASN A 460 -39.22 -45.27 -124.28
N GLU A 461 -40.40 -44.82 -124.72
CA GLU A 461 -41.29 -44.01 -123.88
C GLU A 461 -41.84 -44.80 -122.68
N LEU A 462 -42.19 -46.07 -122.89
CA LEU A 462 -42.63 -46.98 -121.83
C LEU A 462 -41.49 -47.29 -120.85
N GLU A 463 -40.29 -47.55 -121.33
CA GLU A 463 -39.09 -47.76 -120.50
C GLU A 463 -38.77 -46.51 -119.66
N LEU A 464 -38.79 -45.31 -120.25
CA LEU A 464 -38.56 -44.06 -119.51
C LEU A 464 -39.61 -43.83 -118.42
N MET A 465 -40.89 -44.06 -118.71
CA MET A 465 -41.98 -43.88 -117.75
C MET A 465 -41.94 -44.94 -116.63
N THR A 466 -41.62 -46.19 -116.97
CA THR A 466 -41.50 -47.28 -115.97
C THR A 466 -40.26 -47.09 -115.10
N ALA A 467 -39.11 -46.72 -115.68
CA ALA A 467 -37.90 -46.38 -114.94
C ALA A 467 -38.14 -45.20 -113.98
N ALA A 468 -38.72 -44.09 -114.47
CA ALA A 468 -39.02 -42.93 -113.62
C ALA A 468 -39.95 -43.28 -112.43
N ARG A 469 -40.89 -44.22 -112.63
CA ARG A 469 -41.76 -44.71 -111.55
C ARG A 469 -41.04 -45.64 -110.57
N CYS A 470 -40.16 -46.52 -111.07
CA CYS A 470 -39.32 -47.38 -110.22
C CYS A 470 -38.34 -46.54 -109.38
N ASP A 471 -37.64 -45.59 -110.00
CA ASP A 471 -36.71 -44.68 -109.33
C ASP A 471 -37.41 -43.86 -108.24
N ALA A 472 -38.62 -43.34 -108.52
CA ALA A 472 -39.41 -42.61 -107.53
C ALA A 472 -39.85 -43.51 -106.35
N LYS A 473 -40.20 -44.78 -106.61
CA LYS A 473 -40.55 -45.75 -105.55
C LYS A 473 -39.35 -46.14 -104.70
N GLU A 474 -38.21 -46.43 -105.32
CA GLU A 474 -36.98 -46.79 -104.61
C GLU A 474 -36.45 -45.62 -103.80
N SER A 475 -36.46 -44.41 -104.37
CA SER A 475 -36.12 -43.18 -103.65
C SER A 475 -37.06 -42.96 -102.47
N LEU A 476 -38.38 -43.11 -102.65
CA LEU A 476 -39.35 -42.97 -101.55
C LEU A 476 -39.11 -43.99 -100.43
N ARG A 477 -38.79 -45.25 -100.77
CA ARG A 477 -38.44 -46.28 -99.79
C ARG A 477 -37.16 -45.91 -99.04
N HIS A 478 -36.10 -45.57 -99.77
CA HIS A 478 -34.84 -45.12 -99.18
C HIS A 478 -35.02 -43.96 -98.20
N TRP A 479 -35.74 -42.90 -98.61
CA TRP A 479 -35.99 -41.75 -97.74
C TRP A 479 -36.94 -42.07 -96.58
N SER A 480 -37.86 -43.03 -96.73
CA SER A 480 -38.73 -43.49 -95.64
C SER A 480 -37.95 -44.27 -94.58
N ASP A 481 -37.14 -45.24 -95.00
CA ASP A 481 -36.29 -46.03 -94.12
C ASP A 481 -35.25 -45.15 -93.41
N TRP A 482 -34.71 -44.17 -94.13
CA TRP A 482 -33.78 -43.20 -93.55
C TRP A 482 -34.48 -42.28 -92.54
N HIS A 483 -35.70 -41.81 -92.84
CA HIS A 483 -36.48 -41.01 -91.90
C HIS A 483 -36.73 -41.77 -90.59
N GLU A 484 -37.20 -43.01 -90.67
CA GLU A 484 -37.49 -43.86 -89.51
C GLU A 484 -36.24 -44.15 -88.69
N SER A 485 -35.15 -44.58 -89.33
CA SER A 485 -33.89 -44.86 -88.64
C SER A 485 -33.29 -43.62 -87.96
N GLU A 486 -33.40 -42.43 -88.54
CA GLU A 486 -32.91 -41.21 -87.93
C GLU A 486 -33.82 -40.72 -86.78
N GLN A 487 -35.13 -40.94 -86.89
CA GLN A 487 -36.10 -40.69 -85.82
C GLN A 487 -35.85 -41.61 -84.62
N ASP A 488 -35.61 -42.90 -84.85
CA ASP A 488 -35.24 -43.86 -83.80
C ASP A 488 -33.92 -43.48 -83.13
N ARG A 489 -32.93 -43.04 -83.91
CA ARG A 489 -31.65 -42.53 -83.38
C ARG A 489 -31.83 -41.29 -82.51
N LEU A 490 -32.76 -40.39 -82.84
CA LEU A 490 -33.08 -39.23 -81.99
C LEU A 490 -33.72 -39.69 -80.68
N TRP A 491 -34.68 -40.61 -80.74
CA TRP A 491 -35.35 -41.16 -79.56
C TRP A 491 -34.37 -41.92 -78.65
N GLU A 492 -33.46 -42.69 -79.21
CA GLU A 492 -32.38 -43.32 -78.45
C GLU A 492 -31.45 -42.30 -77.80
N PHE A 493 -31.09 -41.24 -78.52
CA PHE A 493 -30.25 -40.17 -78.00
C PHE A 493 -30.91 -39.47 -76.80
N GLN A 494 -32.19 -39.10 -76.91
CA GLN A 494 -32.97 -38.54 -75.81
C GLN A 494 -33.10 -39.51 -74.63
N ARG A 495 -33.41 -40.79 -74.89
CA ARG A 495 -33.48 -41.82 -73.83
C ARG A 495 -32.15 -42.00 -73.10
N ARG A 496 -31.02 -42.00 -73.81
CA ARG A 496 -29.68 -42.07 -73.20
C ARG A 496 -29.42 -40.85 -72.31
N HIS A 497 -29.75 -39.65 -72.79
CA HIS A 497 -29.63 -38.43 -72.00
C HIS A 497 -30.49 -38.48 -70.72
N ASN A 498 -31.76 -38.87 -70.83
CA ASN A 498 -32.66 -38.99 -69.68
C ASN A 498 -32.12 -39.99 -68.64
N ARG A 499 -31.66 -41.17 -69.07
CA ARG A 499 -31.02 -42.15 -68.16
C ARG A 499 -29.77 -41.60 -67.48
N GLU A 500 -28.99 -40.77 -68.16
CA GLU A 500 -27.81 -40.13 -67.55
C GLU A 500 -28.20 -39.06 -66.53
N VAL A 501 -29.23 -38.26 -66.82
CA VAL A 501 -29.78 -37.25 -65.90
C VAL A 501 -30.34 -37.94 -64.66
N GLU A 502 -31.19 -38.96 -64.83
CA GLU A 502 -31.75 -39.76 -63.73
C GLU A 502 -30.65 -40.39 -62.87
N LYS A 503 -29.62 -41.00 -63.48
CA LYS A 503 -28.46 -41.54 -62.74
C LYS A 503 -27.73 -40.46 -61.94
N LYS A 504 -27.57 -39.26 -62.50
CA LYS A 504 -26.93 -38.13 -61.80
C LYS A 504 -27.80 -37.62 -60.65
N GLU A 505 -29.11 -37.53 -60.84
CA GLU A 505 -30.07 -37.12 -59.82
C GLU A 505 -30.18 -38.15 -58.69
N LEU A 506 -30.22 -39.44 -59.02
CA LEU A 506 -30.20 -40.52 -58.04
C LEU A 506 -28.91 -40.49 -57.21
N ARG A 507 -27.74 -40.25 -57.84
CA ARG A 507 -26.49 -40.07 -57.08
C ARG A 507 -26.57 -38.86 -56.16
N ARG A 508 -27.17 -37.75 -56.60
CA ARG A 508 -27.36 -36.56 -55.76
C ARG A 508 -28.33 -36.84 -54.60
N SER A 509 -29.42 -37.56 -54.82
CA SER A 509 -30.39 -37.90 -53.77
C SER A 509 -29.76 -38.82 -52.73
N VAL A 510 -29.05 -39.87 -53.15
CA VAL A 510 -28.31 -40.77 -52.26
C VAL A 510 -27.28 -40.00 -51.42
N VAL A 511 -26.50 -39.09 -52.04
CA VAL A 511 -25.54 -38.26 -51.28
C VAL A 511 -26.25 -37.34 -50.29
N ASN A 512 -27.37 -36.71 -50.68
CA ASN A 512 -28.16 -35.86 -49.80
C ASN A 512 -28.76 -36.65 -48.63
N GLU A 513 -29.27 -37.85 -48.88
CA GLU A 513 -29.78 -38.76 -47.85
C GLU A 513 -28.66 -39.19 -46.92
N ILE A 514 -27.51 -39.61 -47.44
CA ILE A 514 -26.33 -39.92 -46.61
C ILE A 514 -26.00 -38.71 -45.73
N MET A 515 -25.90 -37.50 -46.29
CA MET A 515 -25.61 -36.29 -45.50
C MET A 515 -26.68 -35.98 -44.45
N ARG A 516 -27.97 -36.21 -44.75
CA ARG A 516 -29.10 -35.99 -43.83
C ARG A 516 -29.11 -37.00 -42.68
N TRP A 517 -28.83 -38.26 -42.99
CA TRP A 517 -28.87 -39.39 -42.05
C TRP A 517 -27.50 -39.69 -41.42
N THR A 518 -26.45 -38.94 -41.74
CA THR A 518 -25.13 -39.11 -41.12
C THR A 518 -25.25 -38.82 -39.62
N VAL A 519 -25.21 -39.88 -38.80
CA VAL A 519 -25.30 -39.80 -37.34
C VAL A 519 -24.10 -39.02 -36.81
N LYS A 520 -24.35 -37.81 -36.32
CA LYS A 520 -23.35 -37.02 -35.61
C LYS A 520 -23.29 -37.55 -34.18
N HIS A 521 -22.20 -38.21 -33.81
CA HIS A 521 -21.94 -38.54 -32.41
C HIS A 521 -21.54 -37.27 -31.67
N TRP A 522 -22.13 -37.04 -30.50
CA TRP A 522 -21.87 -35.86 -29.67
C TRP A 522 -21.13 -36.28 -28.41
N MET A 523 -20.15 -35.49 -27.98
CA MET A 523 -19.54 -35.64 -26.66
C MET A 523 -20.51 -35.13 -25.57
N PRO A 524 -20.34 -35.51 -24.29
CA PRO A 524 -21.16 -34.98 -23.18
C PRO A 524 -21.20 -33.45 -23.09
N SER A 525 -20.18 -32.78 -23.63
CA SER A 525 -20.12 -31.31 -23.78
C SER A 525 -21.05 -30.70 -24.84
N GLY A 526 -21.85 -31.51 -25.56
CA GLY A 526 -22.72 -31.06 -26.65
C GLY A 526 -21.98 -30.71 -27.95
N LYS A 527 -20.69 -31.02 -28.07
CA LYS A 527 -19.89 -30.79 -29.28
C LYS A 527 -19.78 -32.06 -30.13
N PRO A 528 -19.79 -31.98 -31.48
CA PRO A 528 -19.61 -33.15 -32.34
C PRO A 528 -18.28 -33.84 -32.04
N ASP A 529 -18.33 -35.14 -31.77
CA ASP A 529 -17.17 -35.97 -31.46
C ASP A 529 -16.39 -36.30 -32.75
N LYS A 530 -15.33 -35.52 -32.99
CA LYS A 530 -14.46 -35.69 -34.15
C LYS A 530 -13.58 -36.95 -34.06
N ARG A 531 -13.49 -37.62 -32.89
CA ARG A 531 -12.61 -38.77 -32.69
C ARG A 531 -13.14 -40.02 -33.39
N LYS A 532 -14.47 -40.20 -33.42
CA LYS A 532 -15.10 -41.36 -34.08
C LYS A 532 -15.14 -41.27 -35.60
N ALA A 533 -15.10 -40.06 -36.17
CA ALA A 533 -15.08 -39.89 -37.63
C ALA A 533 -13.80 -40.47 -38.27
N LEU A 534 -12.68 -40.53 -37.55
CA LEU A 534 -11.44 -41.14 -38.04
C LEU A 534 -11.46 -42.67 -38.04
N VAL A 535 -12.28 -43.31 -37.21
CA VAL A 535 -12.21 -44.77 -36.98
C VAL A 535 -12.82 -45.57 -38.14
N LYS A 536 -13.73 -44.96 -38.94
CA LYS A 536 -14.34 -45.62 -40.11
C LYS A 536 -13.68 -45.29 -41.45
N GLY A 537 -12.64 -44.44 -41.45
CA GLY A 537 -11.91 -44.07 -42.67
C GLY A 537 -10.70 -44.98 -42.90
N THR A 538 -10.88 -46.04 -43.69
CA THR A 538 -9.84 -46.87 -44.33
C THR A 538 -8.85 -47.57 -43.39
N GLY A 539 -8.90 -48.91 -43.40
CA GLY A 539 -8.14 -49.84 -42.55
C GLY A 539 -6.61 -49.87 -42.71
N GLY A 540 -5.96 -48.72 -42.91
CA GLY A 540 -4.50 -48.59 -42.93
C GLY A 540 -3.95 -47.42 -42.10
N SER A 541 -4.78 -46.45 -41.66
CA SER A 541 -4.28 -45.28 -40.90
C SER A 541 -4.51 -45.34 -39.38
N GLY A 542 -5.38 -46.23 -38.91
CA GLY A 542 -5.71 -46.40 -37.49
C GLY A 542 -4.51 -46.80 -36.64
N ASP A 543 -3.68 -47.71 -37.13
CA ASP A 543 -2.49 -48.19 -36.40
C ASP A 543 -1.44 -47.11 -36.20
N ARG A 544 -1.28 -46.19 -37.17
CA ARG A 544 -0.30 -45.10 -37.07
C ARG A 544 -0.74 -44.06 -36.04
N VAL A 545 -2.03 -43.75 -35.98
CA VAL A 545 -2.59 -42.84 -34.98
C VAL A 545 -2.54 -43.48 -33.59
N GLN A 546 -2.85 -44.77 -33.48
CA GLN A 546 -2.78 -45.49 -32.21
C GLN A 546 -1.33 -45.62 -31.70
N LYS A 547 -0.35 -45.85 -32.58
CA LYS A 547 1.08 -45.83 -32.24
C LYS A 547 1.54 -44.45 -31.76
N LEU A 548 1.07 -43.35 -32.37
CA LEU A 548 1.37 -41.99 -31.91
C LEU A 548 0.73 -41.69 -30.55
N ILE A 549 -0.48 -42.17 -30.30
CA ILE A 549 -1.15 -42.02 -29.00
C ILE A 549 -0.39 -42.79 -27.92
N ASN A 550 0.07 -44.01 -28.22
CA ASN A 550 0.85 -44.81 -27.27
C ASN A 550 2.22 -44.17 -26.99
N ALA A 551 2.95 -43.72 -28.03
CA ALA A 551 4.22 -43.02 -27.87
C ALA A 551 4.07 -41.68 -27.10
N ALA A 552 2.95 -40.98 -27.27
CA ALA A 552 2.67 -39.77 -26.52
C ALA A 552 2.33 -40.06 -25.04
N LYS A 553 1.70 -41.20 -24.75
CA LYS A 553 1.47 -41.66 -23.36
C LYS A 553 2.78 -42.04 -22.69
N GLU A 554 3.62 -42.83 -23.35
CA GLU A 554 4.95 -43.21 -22.82
C GLU A 554 5.79 -41.98 -22.47
N LYS A 555 5.83 -40.96 -23.35
CA LYS A 555 6.54 -39.71 -23.05
C LYS A 555 5.91 -38.89 -21.90
N ALA A 556 4.59 -38.93 -21.76
CA ALA A 556 3.92 -38.26 -20.65
C ALA A 556 4.21 -38.96 -19.32
N ASP A 557 4.25 -40.29 -19.34
CA ASP A 557 4.57 -41.13 -18.18
C ASP A 557 6.05 -40.99 -17.79
N GLU A 558 6.99 -40.94 -18.76
CA GLU A 558 8.40 -40.62 -18.53
C GLU A 558 8.57 -39.23 -17.90
N TYR A 559 7.86 -38.21 -18.42
CA TYR A 559 7.91 -36.86 -17.87
C TYR A 559 7.36 -36.80 -16.44
N GLN A 560 6.26 -37.51 -16.16
CA GLN A 560 5.72 -37.62 -14.80
C GLN A 560 6.68 -38.36 -13.87
N ALA A 561 7.33 -39.44 -14.33
CA ALA A 561 8.33 -40.16 -13.56
C ALA A 561 9.56 -39.29 -13.24
N LEU A 562 10.04 -38.51 -14.21
CA LEU A 562 11.13 -37.54 -14.01
C LEU A 562 10.75 -36.42 -13.04
N GLN A 563 9.55 -35.85 -13.17
CA GLN A 563 9.07 -34.86 -12.20
C GLN A 563 8.90 -35.47 -10.81
N HIS A 564 8.39 -36.70 -10.70
CA HIS A 564 8.32 -37.39 -9.41
C HIS A 564 9.72 -37.60 -8.84
N ALA A 565 10.69 -38.09 -9.61
CA ALA A 565 12.06 -38.25 -9.14
C ALA A 565 12.67 -36.90 -8.70
N GLU A 566 12.46 -35.83 -9.48
CA GLU A 566 12.98 -34.49 -9.18
C GLU A 566 12.33 -33.85 -7.95
N HIS A 567 11.06 -34.12 -7.69
CA HIS A 567 10.37 -33.58 -6.51
C HIS A 567 10.55 -34.44 -5.26
N THR A 568 10.70 -35.76 -5.41
CA THR A 568 10.79 -36.69 -4.26
C THR A 568 12.23 -36.87 -3.79
N PHE A 569 13.22 -36.99 -4.70
CA PHE A 569 14.61 -37.30 -4.32
C PHE A 569 15.54 -36.09 -4.22
N ARG A 570 15.29 -35.02 -4.98
CA ARG A 570 16.17 -33.84 -5.00
C ARG A 570 16.27 -33.10 -3.65
N PRO A 571 15.23 -33.04 -2.80
CA PRO A 571 15.37 -32.49 -1.45
C PRO A 571 16.33 -33.30 -0.57
N PHE A 572 16.32 -34.64 -0.69
CA PHE A 572 17.24 -35.52 0.03
C PHE A 572 18.66 -35.41 -0.50
N GLN A 573 18.83 -35.32 -1.82
CA GLN A 573 20.14 -35.14 -2.44
C GLN A 573 20.77 -33.80 -2.02
N LYS A 574 20.01 -32.70 -2.03
CA LYS A 574 20.47 -31.41 -1.48
C LYS A 574 20.85 -31.47 -0.01
N MET A 575 20.12 -32.24 0.79
CA MET A 575 20.44 -32.43 2.21
C MET A 575 21.73 -33.25 2.39
N TRP A 576 21.94 -34.27 1.55
CA TRP A 576 23.14 -35.09 1.53
C TRP A 576 24.38 -34.31 1.07
N ASP A 577 24.25 -33.51 0.01
CA ASP A 577 25.31 -32.64 -0.48
C ASP A 577 25.72 -31.60 0.58
N ASN A 578 24.74 -31.03 1.30
CA ASN A 578 25.00 -30.10 2.42
C ASN A 578 25.71 -30.79 3.60
N LEU A 579 25.41 -32.06 3.88
CA LEU A 579 26.12 -32.86 4.88
C LEU A 579 27.55 -33.16 4.46
N GLY A 580 27.78 -33.46 3.18
CA GLY A 580 29.12 -33.64 2.61
C GLY A 580 29.98 -32.39 2.76
N VAL A 581 29.43 -31.21 2.42
CA VAL A 581 30.13 -29.93 2.60
C VAL A 581 30.42 -29.65 4.08
N ALA A 582 29.48 -29.95 4.99
CA ALA A 582 29.67 -29.77 6.42
C ALA A 582 30.76 -30.70 7.01
N LEU A 583 30.90 -31.91 6.48
CA LEU A 583 31.93 -32.86 6.88
C LEU A 583 33.32 -32.45 6.35
N SER A 584 33.42 -31.99 5.10
CA SER A 584 34.68 -31.47 4.55
C SER A 584 35.15 -30.19 5.27
N ASP A 585 34.23 -29.33 5.71
CA ASP A 585 34.51 -28.17 6.55
C ASP A 585 34.97 -28.55 7.99
N LEU A 586 34.65 -29.75 8.45
CA LEU A 586 35.09 -30.28 9.73
C LEU A 586 36.51 -30.86 9.63
N GLU A 587 36.80 -31.62 8.58
CA GLU A 587 38.13 -32.21 8.32
C GLU A 587 39.21 -31.14 8.06
N SER A 588 38.85 -30.07 7.36
CA SER A 588 39.74 -28.92 7.13
C SER A 588 40.07 -28.14 8.42
N LYS A 589 39.18 -28.13 9.42
CA LYS A 589 39.43 -27.52 10.73
C LYS A 589 40.26 -28.41 11.65
N VAL A 590 40.08 -29.72 11.58
CA VAL A 590 40.89 -30.68 12.35
C VAL A 590 42.35 -30.66 11.90
N THR A 591 42.63 -30.54 10.60
CA THR A 591 43.99 -30.46 10.05
C THR A 591 44.70 -29.12 10.32
N GLN A 592 43.96 -28.02 10.48
CA GLN A 592 44.54 -26.71 10.79
C GLN A 592 44.93 -26.54 12.28
N THR A 593 44.37 -27.37 13.16
CA THR A 593 44.64 -27.31 14.61
C THR A 593 45.91 -28.11 14.99
N GLN A 594 46.32 -29.09 14.18
CA GLN A 594 47.57 -29.84 14.39
C GLN A 594 48.86 -29.12 13.94
N LYS A 595 48.77 -28.07 13.13
CA LYS A 595 49.95 -27.33 12.63
C LYS A 595 50.41 -26.16 13.52
N ARG A 596 49.76 -25.90 14.65
CA ARG A 596 50.12 -24.79 15.56
C ARG A 596 50.91 -25.18 16.82
N HIS A 597 51.32 -26.44 16.96
CA HIS A 597 51.98 -26.92 18.18
C HIS A 597 53.49 -27.19 18.08
N VAL A 598 54.14 -26.85 16.96
CA VAL A 598 55.59 -27.05 16.77
C VAL A 598 56.22 -25.78 16.23
N HIS A 599 56.61 -24.87 17.12
CA HIS A 599 57.73 -23.92 16.99
C HIS A 599 57.53 -22.75 17.96
N PHE A 600 58.06 -22.85 19.18
CA PHE A 600 58.81 -21.73 19.77
C PHE A 600 59.56 -22.18 21.05
N VAL A 601 60.86 -22.40 20.93
CA VAL A 601 61.83 -22.49 22.04
C VAL A 601 63.04 -21.64 21.64
N SER A 602 63.58 -20.90 22.62
CA SER A 602 64.87 -20.17 22.62
C SER A 602 64.93 -18.88 21.78
N THR A 603 65.53 -17.76 22.22
CA THR A 603 66.55 -17.54 23.27
C THR A 603 66.69 -16.05 23.59
N HIS A 604 66.99 -15.78 24.87
CA HIS A 604 67.83 -14.74 25.50
C HIS A 604 68.14 -13.36 24.89
N ASP A 605 67.98 -12.37 25.79
CA ASP A 605 68.87 -11.26 26.19
C ASP A 605 69.13 -10.05 25.28
N GLY A 606 68.94 -8.87 25.90
CA GLY A 606 69.57 -7.60 25.49
C GLY A 606 68.72 -6.35 25.73
N ALA A 607 68.63 -5.89 26.98
CA ALA A 607 68.28 -4.50 27.31
C ALA A 607 69.51 -3.58 27.13
N PRO A 608 69.45 -2.24 27.33
CA PRO A 608 68.30 -1.33 27.46
C PRO A 608 68.45 -0.10 26.53
N THR A 609 67.42 0.74 26.39
CA THR A 609 67.36 2.15 26.83
C THR A 609 66.28 2.90 26.04
N GLY A 610 65.44 3.63 26.77
CA GLY A 610 64.83 4.85 26.23
C GLY A 610 63.31 4.80 26.07
N GLN A 611 62.68 5.57 26.96
CA GLN A 611 61.58 6.48 26.65
C GLN A 611 60.14 5.94 26.75
N THR A 612 59.52 6.37 27.86
CA THR A 612 58.21 7.06 27.93
C THR A 612 57.04 6.41 27.21
N ASP A 613 56.20 5.70 27.96
CA ASP A 613 54.88 6.20 28.38
C ASP A 613 53.98 5.02 28.75
N THR A 614 53.70 4.93 30.04
CA THR A 614 52.77 3.98 30.64
C THR A 614 51.33 4.45 30.48
N LEU A 615 50.52 3.56 29.87
CA LEU A 615 49.22 3.04 30.35
C LEU A 615 48.08 4.06 30.49
N ASP A 616 46.84 3.83 30.12
CA ASP A 616 46.00 2.76 29.57
C ASP A 616 44.72 3.56 29.18
N GLU A 617 43.77 3.20 28.32
CA GLU A 617 43.02 1.97 28.28
C GLU A 617 41.98 2.12 27.15
N PHE A 618 41.91 1.11 26.29
CA PHE A 618 40.73 0.59 25.61
C PHE A 618 39.99 1.38 24.51
N ASP A 619 40.25 0.86 23.32
CA ASP A 619 39.56 0.97 22.05
C ASP A 619 38.22 0.20 22.03
N HIS A 620 37.13 0.86 21.62
CA HIS A 620 35.91 0.19 21.15
C HIS A 620 35.23 1.01 20.04
N SER A 621 35.42 0.60 18.78
CA SER A 621 34.47 0.88 17.70
C SER A 621 34.30 -0.27 16.71
N SER A 622 33.22 -1.02 16.94
CA SER A 622 32.24 -1.54 15.97
C SER A 622 32.71 -2.35 14.74
N ARG A 623 32.24 -3.62 14.66
CA ARG A 623 31.27 -4.09 13.64
C ARG A 623 30.94 -5.57 13.84
N ASN A 624 29.69 -5.84 14.20
CA ASN A 624 29.00 -7.14 14.15
C ASN A 624 28.37 -7.27 12.74
N PRO A 625 28.15 -8.46 12.12
CA PRO A 625 27.10 -9.37 12.63
C PRO A 625 27.24 -10.85 12.22
N GLN A 626 27.19 -11.81 13.15
CA GLN A 626 26.47 -13.07 12.91
C GLN A 626 25.83 -13.62 14.20
N ARG A 627 24.51 -13.51 14.22
CA ARG A 627 23.60 -14.03 15.26
C ARG A 627 23.64 -15.56 15.24
N LYS A 628 24.18 -16.16 16.32
CA LYS A 628 23.69 -17.46 16.77
C LYS A 628 22.42 -17.22 17.59
N SER A 629 21.31 -17.78 17.11
CA SER A 629 20.01 -17.72 17.77
C SER A 629 20.05 -18.50 19.08
N TYR A 630 19.96 -17.80 20.21
CA TYR A 630 19.44 -18.40 21.43
C TYR A 630 17.97 -18.81 21.19
N PRO A 631 17.51 -19.96 21.73
CA PRO A 631 16.13 -20.41 21.54
C PRO A 631 15.17 -19.39 22.15
N SER A 632 14.39 -18.72 21.30
CA SER A 632 13.57 -17.55 21.62
C SER A 632 12.27 -17.88 22.36
N LYS A 633 12.25 -18.94 23.15
CA LYS A 633 11.14 -19.24 24.04
C LYS A 633 11.73 -19.76 25.35
N LEU A 634 11.71 -18.91 26.38
CA LEU A 634 11.72 -19.40 27.75
C LEU A 634 10.65 -20.50 27.82
N PRO A 635 10.99 -21.71 28.29
CA PRO A 635 10.06 -22.82 28.31
C PRO A 635 9.12 -22.57 29.49
N TRP A 636 8.14 -21.70 29.29
CA TRP A 636 7.18 -21.28 30.33
C TRP A 636 6.50 -22.47 31.00
N LYS A 637 6.24 -23.54 30.24
CA LYS A 637 5.72 -24.81 30.78
C LYS A 637 6.68 -25.50 31.75
N LEU A 638 8.00 -25.37 31.55
CA LEU A 638 9.02 -25.93 32.44
C LEU A 638 9.20 -25.07 33.69
N LEU A 639 9.09 -23.74 33.55
CA LEU A 639 9.13 -22.81 34.69
C LEU A 639 7.86 -22.84 35.54
N GLU A 640 6.69 -23.08 34.93
CA GLU A 640 5.44 -23.38 35.66
C GLU A 640 5.57 -24.69 36.42
N LYS A 641 6.06 -25.78 35.79
CA LYS A 641 6.33 -27.03 36.50
C LYS A 641 7.26 -26.87 37.70
N VAL A 642 8.40 -26.19 37.53
CA VAL A 642 9.37 -25.97 38.62
C VAL A 642 8.79 -25.06 39.72
N ARG A 643 7.88 -24.15 39.37
CA ARG A 643 7.17 -23.32 40.35
C ARG A 643 6.15 -24.14 41.14
N ASP A 644 5.38 -25.00 40.47
CA ASP A 644 4.36 -25.84 41.11
C ASP A 644 5.03 -26.90 42.02
N GLU A 645 6.12 -27.51 41.58
CA GLU A 645 6.96 -28.41 42.39
C GLU A 645 7.52 -27.69 43.64
N ARG A 646 7.94 -26.43 43.52
CA ARG A 646 8.37 -25.64 44.69
C ARG A 646 7.23 -25.32 45.66
N ILE A 647 6.01 -25.12 45.16
CA ILE A 647 4.84 -24.87 45.99
C ILE A 647 4.43 -26.17 46.71
N GLU A 648 4.49 -27.32 46.05
CA GLU A 648 4.28 -28.63 46.69
C GLU A 648 5.34 -28.93 47.75
N ILE A 649 6.63 -28.69 47.45
CA ILE A 649 7.71 -28.87 48.42
C ILE A 649 7.52 -27.93 49.62
N ALA A 650 7.18 -26.65 49.39
CA ALA A 650 6.93 -25.69 50.47
C ALA A 650 5.69 -26.04 51.30
N ALA A 651 4.64 -26.60 50.69
CA ALA A 651 3.46 -27.09 51.39
C ALA A 651 3.75 -28.37 52.20
N SER A 652 4.63 -29.24 51.72
CA SER A 652 5.06 -30.47 52.41
C SER A 652 6.00 -30.22 53.59
N LEU A 653 6.67 -29.05 53.62
CA LEU A 653 7.62 -28.65 54.65
C LEU A 653 7.01 -27.76 55.74
N GLN A 654 5.70 -27.46 55.69
CA GLN A 654 5.03 -26.83 56.82
C GLN A 654 4.74 -27.88 57.90
N PRO A 655 5.22 -27.69 59.14
CA PRO A 655 4.90 -28.60 60.24
C PRO A 655 3.40 -28.52 60.55
N LYS A 656 2.76 -29.68 60.73
CA LYS A 656 1.35 -29.81 61.15
C LYS A 656 1.11 -29.22 62.53
#